data_AF-A0A969CUT4-F1
#
_entry.id   AF-A0A969CUT4-F1
#
_cell.length_a   1.000
_cell.length_b   1.000
_cell.length_c   1.000
_cell.angle_alpha   90.00
_cell.angle_beta   90.00
_cell.angle_gamma   90.00
#
_symmetry.space_group_name_H-M   'P 1'
#
loop_
_entity.id
_entity.type
_entity.pdbx_description
1 polymer ?
#
loop_
_entity_poly.entity_id
_entity_poly.type
_entity_poly.pdbx_seq_one_letter_code
_entity_poly.pdbx_strand_id
1 'polypeptide(L)'
;MARAGAISIHNGAILSTSSQNSGQANAGNILIQAKNHVSFQGSAINSSIAPESTQASKAKGNAGDITIEAGSVSFTNNNSLTANTNGTGNAGNISVHSTDNNVIFGYLHPQEIQATSLATSTAGGTGNAGNITITVARGSLFIRNQSSLSTITRGQGRGGIISIEALNGNVELTNGAFLNVSQDPERPKLEGGDGGNISIEAKSVTLSNKAQIFSRTLGQGNAGNISIAANDVLIIDGASLNSSVGEIGKGKVEPLAKGTGGDITITTNSLRMTNSAQLLSNTVAKGDAGNIIIRADIVDLEGASLNSGVGVTSNNIPIPNATGNGGEIALNARSLSLDNEAKIEASTSGRGNAGSIGVQGDSVALNNNSQISTSVNRGAIGRGGEINLNARSLSLYDAQITASTSGRGNAGSIKVENAEQVNLTNDSSISTSVNRGAVGRGGEINLNTRSLSLDNAQITASTSGRGDAGSIIVNGNTFEAKNGGQLRTTTTSGSDAGNITLNQRDNITLSGNQTGLFANTELNSSGKGGSIAANSRNMTISNGASVTVSSQGTGEGGNIKVQTDSLTLDRGTISATTDSTEGGNIILSIKDLLLLRNGSRITAQAGQTGNGGDLTIDAGIIFAVPQEDNDIIANASEGNGGNINIRTQGLFNLEEREAVPGNRTNDIDASSEFGIDGEVRIDAPNVDPSRRLVRLPNLTITPEVLQGCRAVTQQGASRFISTGRGGLPPGIDEISDRTVWEDMRTPTLSAENPSESDSVESSNSPKPTQIIEAQGWLLGSDGKIVLTAKASNVTPTQIGDSSVGCRISQ
;
A
#
# COMPACT_ATOMS: atom_id res chain seq x y z
N MET A 1 -19.57 54.62 0.79
CA MET A 1 -20.66 53.75 1.26
C MET A 1 -21.79 53.82 0.24
N ALA A 2 -22.14 52.71 -0.41
CA ALA A 2 -23.31 52.61 -1.28
C ALA A 2 -24.29 51.60 -0.66
N ARG A 3 -25.56 51.99 -0.47
CA ARG A 3 -26.64 51.13 0.03
C ARG A 3 -27.75 51.09 -1.02
N ALA A 4 -28.00 49.94 -1.65
CA ALA A 4 -29.01 49.80 -2.70
C ALA A 4 -29.70 48.42 -2.67
N GLY A 5 -30.81 48.27 -3.38
CA GLY A 5 -31.47 46.97 -3.57
C GLY A 5 -30.59 45.98 -4.34
N ALA A 6 -29.94 46.43 -5.42
CA ALA A 6 -28.89 45.72 -6.14
C ALA A 6 -27.84 46.74 -6.61
N ILE A 7 -26.58 46.31 -6.73
CA ILE A 7 -25.47 47.11 -7.25
C ILE A 7 -24.86 46.37 -8.43
N SER A 8 -24.70 47.04 -9.57
CA SER A 8 -23.98 46.51 -10.72
C SER A 8 -22.91 47.51 -11.14
N ILE A 9 -21.67 47.06 -11.21
CA ILE A 9 -20.51 47.85 -11.60
C ILE A 9 -19.93 47.14 -12.83
N HIS A 10 -19.92 47.81 -13.98
CA HIS A 10 -19.60 47.21 -15.27
C HIS A 10 -18.75 48.12 -16.16
N ASN A 11 -18.22 47.58 -17.25
CA ASN A 11 -17.56 48.31 -18.36
C ASN A 11 -16.34 49.15 -17.95
N GLY A 12 -15.37 48.56 -17.23
CA GLY A 12 -14.13 49.25 -16.89
C GLY A 12 -14.24 50.19 -15.69
N ALA A 13 -15.35 50.18 -14.95
CA ALA A 13 -15.54 51.05 -13.80
C ALA A 13 -14.49 50.80 -12.70
N ILE A 14 -13.96 51.88 -12.13
CA ILE A 14 -12.93 51.85 -11.08
C ILE A 14 -13.48 52.51 -9.80
N LEU A 15 -13.47 51.78 -8.69
CA LEU A 15 -13.72 52.31 -7.34
C LEU A 15 -12.42 52.26 -6.55
N SER A 16 -11.83 53.43 -6.21
CA SER A 16 -10.52 53.44 -5.55
C SER A 16 -10.39 54.39 -4.37
N THR A 17 -9.59 53.94 -3.40
CA THR A 17 -9.05 54.70 -2.28
C THR A 17 -7.53 54.50 -2.31
N SER A 18 -6.77 55.51 -2.76
CA SER A 18 -5.32 55.37 -2.91
C SER A 18 -4.55 56.52 -2.31
N SER A 19 -3.41 56.21 -1.69
CA SER A 19 -2.40 57.19 -1.28
C SER A 19 -1.25 57.16 -2.28
N GLN A 20 -0.97 58.29 -2.95
CA GLN A 20 0.13 58.42 -3.92
C GLN A 20 1.33 59.16 -3.30
N ASN A 21 2.54 58.83 -3.79
CA ASN A 21 3.85 59.31 -3.32
C ASN A 21 4.28 58.80 -1.94
N SER A 22 5.53 59.09 -1.55
CA SER A 22 6.24 58.69 -0.31
C SER A 22 5.58 59.08 1.02
N GLY A 23 4.26 59.27 1.02
CA GLY A 23 3.44 59.63 2.17
C GLY A 23 3.33 58.49 3.17
N GLN A 24 3.11 58.89 4.43
CA GLN A 24 2.88 58.00 5.57
C GLN A 24 1.39 57.70 5.79
N ALA A 25 0.50 58.22 4.95
CA ALA A 25 -0.95 58.13 5.14
C ALA A 25 -1.52 56.80 4.63
N ASN A 26 -2.44 56.23 5.41
CA ASN A 26 -3.16 55.00 5.08
C ASN A 26 -4.20 55.24 3.98
N ALA A 27 -4.52 54.21 3.20
CA ALA A 27 -5.63 54.24 2.27
C ALA A 27 -6.95 54.06 3.04
N GLY A 28 -8.04 54.64 2.52
CA GLY A 28 -9.35 54.54 3.13
C GLY A 28 -10.03 53.20 2.84
N ASN A 29 -10.94 52.78 3.71
CA ASN A 29 -11.68 51.53 3.52
C ASN A 29 -12.82 51.69 2.49
N ILE A 30 -13.14 50.60 1.79
CA ILE A 30 -14.24 50.52 0.83
C ILE A 30 -15.31 49.57 1.37
N LEU A 31 -16.53 50.05 1.53
CA LEU A 31 -17.69 49.25 1.94
C LEU A 31 -18.80 49.34 0.89
N ILE A 32 -19.18 48.18 0.35
CA ILE A 32 -20.26 47.99 -0.62
C ILE A 32 -21.33 47.10 0.01
N GLN A 33 -22.55 47.62 0.17
CA GLN A 33 -23.67 46.90 0.77
C GLN A 33 -24.88 46.92 -0.15
N ALA A 34 -25.40 45.75 -0.52
CA ALA A 34 -26.66 45.64 -1.25
C ALA A 34 -27.59 44.62 -0.58
N LYS A 35 -28.91 44.78 -0.73
CA LYS A 35 -29.84 43.78 -0.18
C LYS A 35 -29.84 42.48 -0.99
N ASN A 36 -29.87 42.57 -2.33
CA ASN A 36 -30.12 41.41 -3.20
C ASN A 36 -28.84 40.89 -3.87
N HIS A 37 -28.22 41.67 -4.75
CA HIS A 37 -27.09 41.22 -5.56
C HIS A 37 -26.07 42.33 -5.78
N VAL A 38 -24.78 41.99 -5.75
CA VAL A 38 -23.66 42.83 -6.21
C VAL A 38 -22.97 42.15 -7.39
N SER A 39 -22.96 42.80 -8.55
CA SER A 39 -22.31 42.31 -9.77
C SER A 39 -21.11 43.18 -10.15
N PHE A 40 -19.98 42.54 -10.47
CA PHE A 40 -18.83 43.17 -11.09
C PHE A 40 -18.55 42.56 -12.46
N GLN A 41 -18.50 43.42 -13.49
CA GLN A 41 -18.23 43.03 -14.87
C GLN A 41 -17.13 43.89 -15.49
N GLY A 42 -15.92 43.38 -15.63
CA GLY A 42 -14.78 44.13 -16.20
C GLY A 42 -14.38 45.33 -15.36
N SER A 43 -14.44 45.22 -14.04
CA SER A 43 -14.31 46.37 -13.12
C SER A 43 -13.16 46.21 -12.14
N ALA A 44 -12.66 47.33 -11.62
CA ALA A 44 -11.57 47.35 -10.65
C ALA A 44 -12.00 48.03 -9.33
N ILE A 45 -11.66 47.43 -8.19
CA ILE A 45 -11.85 48.01 -6.87
C ILE A 45 -10.52 47.99 -6.15
N ASN A 46 -9.98 49.15 -5.80
CA ASN A 46 -8.60 49.30 -5.36
C ASN A 46 -8.49 50.14 -4.09
N SER A 47 -8.06 49.54 -2.98
CA SER A 47 -7.72 50.23 -1.74
C SER A 47 -6.21 50.08 -1.48
N SER A 48 -5.39 50.78 -2.26
CA SER A 48 -3.95 50.48 -2.38
C SER A 48 -3.02 51.66 -2.08
N ILE A 49 -1.82 51.36 -1.59
CA ILE A 49 -0.74 52.33 -1.34
C ILE A 49 0.33 52.25 -2.43
N ALA A 50 0.64 53.40 -3.04
CA ALA A 50 1.63 53.55 -4.12
C ALA A 50 1.50 52.53 -5.28
N PRO A 51 0.33 52.41 -5.92
CA PRO A 51 0.09 51.39 -6.97
C PRO A 51 0.93 51.58 -8.25
N GLU A 52 1.50 52.77 -8.50
CA GLU A 52 2.16 53.14 -9.78
C GLU A 52 3.53 53.84 -9.62
N SER A 53 4.19 53.78 -8.45
CA SER A 53 5.38 54.63 -8.17
C SER A 53 6.74 53.94 -8.37
N THR A 54 7.68 54.60 -9.05
CA THR A 54 9.10 54.21 -9.12
C THR A 54 9.85 54.38 -7.79
N GLN A 55 9.26 55.03 -6.77
CA GLN A 55 9.77 55.11 -5.39
C GLN A 55 8.92 54.33 -4.37
N ALA A 56 8.12 53.36 -4.84
CA ALA A 56 7.13 52.66 -4.00
C ALA A 56 7.70 51.97 -2.75
N SER A 57 8.97 51.55 -2.76
CA SER A 57 9.65 50.94 -1.61
C SER A 57 9.80 51.84 -0.38
N LYS A 58 9.53 53.16 -0.50
CA LYS A 58 9.56 54.13 0.60
C LYS A 58 8.19 54.45 1.20
N ALA A 59 7.09 53.92 0.65
CA ALA A 59 5.76 54.15 1.21
C ALA A 59 5.62 53.47 2.59
N LYS A 60 4.98 54.14 3.56
CA LYS A 60 4.85 53.64 4.95
C LYS A 60 3.40 53.44 5.41
N GLY A 61 2.42 53.90 4.64
CA GLY A 61 1.00 53.75 4.99
C GLY A 61 0.49 52.33 4.78
N ASN A 62 -0.54 51.96 5.53
CA ASN A 62 -1.29 50.71 5.35
C ASN A 62 -2.36 50.86 4.27
N ALA A 63 -2.62 49.80 3.51
CA ALA A 63 -3.78 49.72 2.65
C ALA A 63 -5.07 49.63 3.48
N GLY A 64 -6.18 50.13 2.93
CA GLY A 64 -7.49 50.07 3.59
C GLY A 64 -8.20 48.77 3.25
N ASP A 65 -9.15 48.37 4.10
CA ASP A 65 -9.93 47.15 3.90
C ASP A 65 -11.02 47.32 2.82
N ILE A 66 -11.39 46.22 2.17
CA ILE A 66 -12.52 46.17 1.24
C ILE A 66 -13.54 45.14 1.72
N THR A 67 -14.78 45.58 1.94
CA THR A 67 -15.87 44.75 2.41
C THR A 67 -17.06 44.82 1.45
N ILE A 68 -17.54 43.66 1.01
CA ILE A 68 -18.69 43.51 0.13
C ILE A 68 -19.71 42.61 0.82
N GLU A 69 -20.92 43.13 1.03
CA GLU A 69 -22.02 42.40 1.66
C GLU A 69 -23.27 42.45 0.77
N ALA A 70 -23.80 41.28 0.41
CA ALA A 70 -25.03 41.19 -0.40
C ALA A 70 -25.79 39.88 -0.21
N GLY A 71 -27.01 39.79 -0.75
CA GLY A 71 -27.70 38.51 -0.91
C GLY A 71 -26.91 37.54 -1.80
N SER A 72 -26.27 38.03 -2.86
CA SER A 72 -25.38 37.30 -3.78
C SER A 72 -24.29 38.21 -4.33
N VAL A 73 -23.12 37.63 -4.65
CA VAL A 73 -21.98 38.39 -5.19
C VAL A 73 -21.40 37.66 -6.41
N SER A 74 -21.24 38.37 -7.53
CA SER A 74 -20.62 37.79 -8.73
C SER A 74 -19.54 38.69 -9.30
N PHE A 75 -18.41 38.09 -9.66
CA PHE A 75 -17.33 38.73 -10.39
C PHE A 75 -17.08 37.95 -11.68
N THR A 76 -17.49 38.54 -12.80
CA THR A 76 -17.36 37.98 -14.15
C THR A 76 -16.60 38.93 -15.06
N ASN A 77 -15.87 38.46 -16.07
CA ASN A 77 -15.14 39.32 -17.03
C ASN A 77 -14.06 40.17 -16.37
N ASN A 78 -12.81 39.72 -16.32
CA ASN A 78 -11.66 40.58 -16.03
C ASN A 78 -11.81 41.59 -14.85
N ASN A 79 -12.22 41.11 -13.66
CA ASN A 79 -12.29 41.97 -12.47
C ASN A 79 -11.01 41.93 -11.64
N SER A 80 -10.77 43.03 -10.92
CA SER A 80 -9.68 43.14 -9.95
C SER A 80 -10.18 43.75 -8.63
N LEU A 81 -9.93 43.07 -7.52
CA LEU A 81 -10.14 43.57 -6.15
C LEU A 81 -8.77 43.60 -5.48
N THR A 82 -8.28 44.76 -5.09
CA THR A 82 -6.90 44.88 -4.57
C THR A 82 -6.83 45.77 -3.34
N ALA A 83 -6.15 45.27 -2.30
CA ALA A 83 -5.86 46.00 -1.07
C ALA A 83 -4.34 45.99 -0.79
N ASN A 84 -3.54 46.42 -1.78
CA ASN A 84 -2.09 46.21 -1.80
C ASN A 84 -1.28 47.37 -1.22
N THR A 85 -0.07 47.09 -0.76
CA THR A 85 0.96 48.06 -0.39
C THR A 85 2.30 47.70 -1.03
N ASN A 86 2.95 48.65 -1.70
CA ASN A 86 4.26 48.44 -2.31
C ASN A 86 5.43 48.90 -1.42
N GLY A 87 5.16 49.34 -0.19
CA GLY A 87 6.17 49.76 0.81
C GLY A 87 5.93 49.12 2.19
N THR A 88 6.63 49.58 3.23
CA THR A 88 6.71 48.93 4.56
C THR A 88 5.41 48.77 5.36
N GLY A 89 4.30 49.40 4.95
CA GLY A 89 2.99 49.24 5.60
C GLY A 89 2.34 47.88 5.30
N ASN A 90 1.29 47.53 6.03
CA ASN A 90 0.54 46.28 5.83
C ASN A 90 -0.52 46.42 4.73
N ALA A 91 -0.76 45.31 4.05
CA ALA A 91 -1.82 45.23 3.06
C ALA A 91 -3.19 45.08 3.76
N GLY A 92 -4.26 45.53 3.11
CA GLY A 92 -5.61 45.56 3.68
C GLY A 92 -6.35 44.24 3.51
N ASN A 93 -7.39 44.00 4.30
CA ASN A 93 -8.19 42.79 4.20
C ASN A 93 -9.27 42.92 3.13
N ILE A 94 -9.64 41.80 2.53
CA ILE A 94 -10.75 41.70 1.58
C ILE A 94 -11.77 40.73 2.17
N SER A 95 -13.02 41.18 2.31
CA SER A 95 -14.11 40.38 2.86
C SER A 95 -15.31 40.38 1.92
N VAL A 96 -15.75 39.19 1.51
CA VAL A 96 -16.95 39.00 0.69
C VAL A 96 -17.94 38.15 1.47
N HIS A 97 -19.09 38.73 1.81
CA HIS A 97 -20.13 38.06 2.55
C HIS A 97 -21.42 37.97 1.72
N SER A 98 -21.88 36.75 1.49
CA SER A 98 -23.18 36.47 0.89
C SER A 98 -24.14 35.91 1.92
N THR A 99 -25.30 36.56 2.06
CA THR A 99 -26.31 36.24 3.07
C THR A 99 -27.33 35.20 2.62
N ASP A 100 -27.61 35.08 1.32
CA ASP A 100 -28.72 34.26 0.83
C ASP A 100 -28.36 33.27 -0.28
N ASN A 101 -27.40 33.58 -1.15
CA ASN A 101 -27.17 32.83 -2.39
C ASN A 101 -25.68 32.71 -2.69
N ASN A 102 -25.30 32.51 -3.96
CA ASN A 102 -23.95 32.13 -4.33
C ASN A 102 -22.95 33.29 -4.35
N VAL A 103 -21.68 32.94 -4.17
CA VAL A 103 -20.54 33.77 -4.55
C VAL A 103 -19.89 33.15 -5.78
N ILE A 104 -19.73 33.93 -6.85
CA ILE A 104 -19.19 33.43 -8.12
C ILE A 104 -17.98 34.26 -8.53
N PHE A 105 -16.88 33.56 -8.80
CA PHE A 105 -15.65 34.09 -9.37
C PHE A 105 -15.32 33.35 -10.67
N GLY A 106 -15.37 34.06 -11.81
CA GLY A 106 -14.91 33.51 -13.10
C GLY A 106 -15.73 33.93 -14.31
N TYR A 107 -15.15 33.70 -15.49
CA TYR A 107 -15.75 33.99 -16.79
C TYR A 107 -16.79 32.91 -17.19
N LEU A 108 -17.84 33.29 -17.93
CA LEU A 108 -18.84 32.34 -18.44
C LEU A 108 -18.54 31.81 -19.86
N HIS A 109 -17.34 32.06 -20.42
CA HIS A 109 -17.00 31.69 -21.80
C HIS A 109 -15.66 30.96 -21.94
N PRO A 110 -15.54 29.89 -22.77
CA PRO A 110 -14.39 28.96 -22.71
C PRO A 110 -13.14 29.35 -23.52
N GLN A 111 -13.11 30.51 -24.19
CA GLN A 111 -12.21 30.74 -25.34
C GLN A 111 -11.13 31.84 -25.15
N GLU A 112 -11.04 32.52 -24.01
CA GLU A 112 -9.96 33.47 -23.75
C GLU A 112 -9.34 33.25 -22.37
N ILE A 113 -8.04 32.93 -22.36
CA ILE A 113 -7.21 32.81 -21.16
C ILE A 113 -6.74 34.22 -20.79
N GLN A 114 -7.35 34.83 -19.78
CA GLN A 114 -6.76 35.97 -19.07
C GLN A 114 -6.88 35.77 -17.56
N ALA A 115 -5.73 35.77 -16.88
CA ALA A 115 -5.64 35.66 -15.44
C ALA A 115 -6.31 36.87 -14.77
N THR A 116 -7.29 36.61 -13.91
CA THR A 116 -7.86 37.64 -13.04
C THR A 116 -7.34 37.46 -11.62
N SER A 117 -6.47 38.38 -11.19
CA SER A 117 -6.17 38.56 -9.77
C SER A 117 -7.37 39.26 -9.13
N LEU A 118 -8.16 38.52 -8.38
CA LEU A 118 -9.50 38.96 -8.02
C LEU A 118 -9.66 39.29 -6.54
N ALA A 119 -8.63 39.03 -5.75
CA ALA A 119 -8.40 39.59 -4.43
C ALA A 119 -6.88 39.48 -4.19
N THR A 120 -6.18 40.61 -4.11
CA THR A 120 -4.76 40.65 -3.72
C THR A 120 -4.55 41.52 -2.50
N SER A 121 -3.77 41.03 -1.55
CA SER A 121 -3.28 41.82 -0.42
C SER A 121 -1.77 41.65 -0.32
N THR A 122 -1.05 42.34 -1.19
CA THR A 122 0.40 42.20 -1.33
C THR A 122 1.15 43.28 -0.58
N ALA A 123 2.20 42.90 0.16
CA ALA A 123 3.13 43.82 0.79
C ALA A 123 4.54 43.73 0.16
N GLY A 124 5.07 44.86 -0.28
CA GLY A 124 6.48 45.06 -0.64
C GLY A 124 7.30 45.54 0.57
N GLY A 125 8.59 45.21 0.65
CA GLY A 125 9.42 45.66 1.78
C GLY A 125 9.31 44.79 3.04
N THR A 126 8.74 45.29 4.14
CA THR A 126 8.64 44.59 5.44
C THR A 126 7.22 44.36 5.95
N GLY A 127 6.19 44.86 5.25
CA GLY A 127 4.79 44.75 5.68
C GLY A 127 4.22 43.34 5.47
N ASN A 128 3.17 43.00 6.23
CA ASN A 128 2.45 41.74 6.08
C ASN A 128 1.35 41.84 5.01
N ALA A 129 1.08 40.71 4.35
CA ALA A 129 -0.11 40.54 3.53
C ALA A 129 -1.38 40.52 4.43
N GLY A 130 -2.45 41.13 3.95
CA GLY A 130 -3.77 41.07 4.58
C GLY A 130 -4.53 39.82 4.17
N ASN A 131 -5.68 39.62 4.81
CA ASN A 131 -6.47 38.39 4.68
C ASN A 131 -7.56 38.51 3.61
N ILE A 132 -7.94 37.38 3.03
CA ILE A 132 -9.14 37.23 2.21
C ILE A 132 -10.11 36.32 2.96
N THR A 133 -11.31 36.83 3.24
CA THR A 133 -12.39 36.07 3.88
C THR A 133 -13.60 36.03 2.96
N ILE A 134 -14.09 34.83 2.67
CA ILE A 134 -15.32 34.62 1.91
C ILE A 134 -16.26 33.78 2.75
N THR A 135 -17.43 34.34 3.06
CA THR A 135 -18.47 33.64 3.82
C THR A 135 -19.75 33.58 2.99
N VAL A 136 -20.29 32.38 2.83
CA VAL A 136 -21.52 32.10 2.08
C VAL A 136 -22.50 31.42 3.02
N ALA A 137 -23.51 32.15 3.48
CA ALA A 137 -24.39 31.68 4.55
C ALA A 137 -25.34 30.54 4.10
N ARG A 138 -25.84 30.60 2.85
CA ARG A 138 -26.88 29.67 2.34
C ARG A 138 -26.62 29.11 0.94
N GLY A 139 -25.78 29.73 0.14
CA GLY A 139 -25.42 29.27 -1.20
C GLY A 139 -24.06 28.56 -1.26
N SER A 140 -23.52 28.48 -2.46
CA SER A 140 -22.22 27.88 -2.78
C SER A 140 -21.21 28.92 -3.26
N LEU A 141 -19.93 28.60 -3.12
CA LEU A 141 -18.82 29.34 -3.69
C LEU A 141 -18.30 28.64 -4.95
N PHE A 142 -18.16 29.39 -6.03
CA PHE A 142 -17.58 28.91 -7.28
C PHE A 142 -16.37 29.76 -7.66
N ILE A 143 -15.19 29.14 -7.77
CA ILE A 143 -13.97 29.74 -8.29
C ILE A 143 -13.58 28.96 -9.55
N ARG A 144 -13.68 29.60 -10.71
CA ARG A 144 -13.57 28.90 -11.99
C ARG A 144 -12.68 29.64 -12.96
N ASN A 145 -12.18 28.91 -13.97
CA ASN A 145 -11.54 29.46 -15.16
C ASN A 145 -10.34 30.38 -14.83
N GLN A 146 -9.37 29.83 -14.10
CA GLN A 146 -8.14 30.52 -13.68
C GLN A 146 -8.34 31.76 -12.78
N SER A 147 -9.53 31.91 -12.19
CA SER A 147 -9.75 32.91 -11.15
C SER A 147 -8.81 32.68 -9.97
N SER A 148 -8.22 33.76 -9.46
CA SER A 148 -7.22 33.70 -8.40
C SER A 148 -7.63 34.51 -7.16
N LEU A 149 -7.51 33.90 -5.99
CA LEU A 149 -7.52 34.56 -4.69
C LEU A 149 -6.11 34.49 -4.11
N SER A 150 -5.51 35.63 -3.76
CA SER A 150 -4.10 35.67 -3.41
C SER A 150 -3.75 36.62 -2.26
N THR A 151 -3.00 36.13 -1.26
CA THR A 151 -2.41 36.96 -0.19
C THR A 151 -0.90 36.74 -0.16
N ILE A 152 -0.19 37.41 -1.07
CA ILE A 152 1.24 37.16 -1.34
C ILE A 152 2.09 38.23 -0.68
N THR A 153 3.16 37.86 0.02
CA THR A 153 4.16 38.84 0.47
C THR A 153 5.42 38.75 -0.39
N ARG A 154 5.84 39.89 -0.94
CA ARG A 154 7.05 39.98 -1.81
C ARG A 154 8.29 40.47 -1.07
N GLY A 155 8.14 40.76 0.21
CA GLY A 155 9.18 41.25 1.12
C GLY A 155 9.42 40.31 2.32
N GLN A 156 9.84 40.88 3.45
CA GLN A 156 10.14 40.15 4.70
C GLN A 156 8.91 39.86 5.57
N GLY A 157 7.74 40.43 5.25
CA GLY A 157 6.54 40.20 6.05
C GLY A 157 5.92 38.82 5.81
N ARG A 158 4.98 38.45 6.68
CA ARG A 158 4.26 37.17 6.60
C ARG A 158 3.16 37.19 5.55
N GLY A 159 2.86 36.03 4.97
CA GLY A 159 1.69 35.81 4.12
C GLY A 159 0.38 35.94 4.91
N GLY A 160 -0.68 36.35 4.21
CA GLY A 160 -2.02 36.50 4.78
C GLY A 160 -2.80 35.20 4.79
N ILE A 161 -4.03 35.22 5.29
CA ILE A 161 -4.91 34.04 5.36
C ILE A 161 -5.96 34.11 4.26
N ILE A 162 -6.22 32.98 3.58
CA ILE A 162 -7.46 32.78 2.82
C ILE A 162 -8.37 31.90 3.66
N SER A 163 -9.53 32.43 4.06
CA SER A 163 -10.56 31.71 4.81
C SER A 163 -11.85 31.69 3.99
N ILE A 164 -12.33 30.49 3.69
CA ILE A 164 -13.56 30.24 2.95
C ILE A 164 -14.50 29.44 3.84
N GLU A 165 -15.70 29.97 4.05
CA GLU A 165 -16.75 29.33 4.85
C GLU A 165 -18.06 29.27 4.06
N ALA A 166 -18.50 28.05 3.73
CA ALA A 166 -19.77 27.76 3.08
C ALA A 166 -20.44 26.56 3.74
N LEU A 167 -20.68 26.63 5.06
CA LEU A 167 -21.11 25.51 5.90
C LEU A 167 -22.35 24.76 5.38
N ASN A 168 -23.24 25.47 4.69
CA ASN A 168 -24.50 24.94 4.15
C ASN A 168 -24.46 24.65 2.64
N GLY A 169 -23.33 24.89 1.98
CA GLY A 169 -23.20 24.80 0.54
C GLY A 169 -21.85 24.23 0.08
N ASN A 170 -21.62 24.28 -1.22
CA ASN A 170 -20.45 23.67 -1.83
C ASN A 170 -19.37 24.71 -2.12
N VAL A 171 -18.11 24.30 -2.07
CA VAL A 171 -16.97 25.07 -2.58
C VAL A 171 -16.39 24.32 -3.78
N GLU A 172 -16.44 24.96 -4.96
CA GLU A 172 -15.91 24.38 -6.19
C GLU A 172 -14.78 25.24 -6.75
N LEU A 173 -13.59 24.64 -6.89
CA LEU A 173 -12.43 25.20 -7.58
C LEU A 173 -12.18 24.39 -8.84
N THR A 174 -12.36 24.99 -10.01
CA THR A 174 -12.26 24.26 -11.28
C THR A 174 -11.53 25.03 -12.37
N ASN A 175 -11.07 24.31 -13.39
CA ASN A 175 -10.47 24.85 -14.61
C ASN A 175 -9.29 25.81 -14.32
N GLY A 176 -8.31 25.33 -13.56
CA GLY A 176 -7.11 26.10 -13.19
C GLY A 176 -7.34 27.17 -12.12
N ALA A 177 -8.46 27.14 -11.40
CA ALA A 177 -8.70 28.00 -10.24
C ALA A 177 -7.53 27.95 -9.24
N PHE A 178 -7.22 29.09 -8.64
CA PHE A 178 -5.98 29.28 -7.90
C PHE A 178 -6.20 29.96 -6.55
N LEU A 179 -5.82 29.29 -5.45
CA LEU A 179 -5.66 29.91 -4.14
C LEU A 179 -4.19 29.99 -3.80
N ASN A 180 -3.71 31.18 -3.45
CA ASN A 180 -2.27 31.38 -3.26
C ASN A 180 -1.93 32.35 -2.13
N VAL A 181 -1.33 31.83 -1.08
CA VAL A 181 -0.84 32.61 0.07
C VAL A 181 0.68 32.56 0.18
N SER A 182 1.35 32.30 -0.94
CA SER A 182 2.79 32.05 -0.97
C SER A 182 3.62 33.32 -0.68
N GLN A 183 4.82 33.13 -0.14
CA GLN A 183 5.84 34.17 -0.03
C GLN A 183 6.82 34.09 -1.21
N ASP A 184 6.93 35.19 -1.98
CA ASP A 184 7.70 35.27 -3.23
C ASP A 184 8.68 36.46 -3.20
N PRO A 185 9.92 36.27 -2.68
CA PRO A 185 10.86 37.37 -2.56
C PRO A 185 11.39 37.77 -3.95
N GLU A 186 11.06 38.97 -4.41
CA GLU A 186 11.53 39.54 -5.70
C GLU A 186 13.07 39.64 -5.81
N ARG A 187 13.80 39.41 -4.71
CA ARG A 187 15.28 39.39 -4.69
C ARG A 187 15.81 38.20 -3.88
N PRO A 188 16.73 37.38 -4.44
CA PRO A 188 17.22 36.13 -3.85
C PRO A 188 18.19 36.30 -2.65
N LYS A 189 18.08 37.40 -1.88
CA LYS A 189 19.07 37.77 -0.84
C LYS A 189 18.52 38.15 0.54
N LEU A 190 17.22 38.01 0.82
CA LEU A 190 16.66 38.55 2.08
C LEU A 190 15.88 37.51 2.89
N GLU A 191 16.00 37.64 4.22
CA GLU A 191 15.15 37.03 5.24
C GLU A 191 13.67 37.20 4.83
N GLY A 192 13.01 36.13 4.41
CA GLY A 192 11.58 36.12 4.08
C GLY A 192 10.74 35.85 5.33
N GLY A 193 9.49 36.27 5.28
CA GLY A 193 8.49 35.92 6.30
C GLY A 193 7.85 34.55 6.03
N ASP A 194 7.10 34.06 6.99
CA ASP A 194 6.36 32.80 6.87
C ASP A 194 5.23 32.91 5.82
N GLY A 195 4.94 31.80 5.14
CA GLY A 195 3.78 31.65 4.26
C GLY A 195 2.46 31.78 5.02
N GLY A 196 1.42 32.19 4.31
CA GLY A 196 0.08 32.37 4.88
C GLY A 196 -0.71 31.07 5.00
N ASN A 197 -1.85 31.03 5.70
CA ASN A 197 -2.65 29.80 5.79
C ASN A 197 -3.86 29.81 4.84
N ILE A 198 -4.31 28.62 4.42
CA ILE A 198 -5.56 28.46 3.67
C ILE A 198 -6.49 27.55 4.49
N SER A 199 -7.72 28.01 4.73
CA SER A 199 -8.77 27.24 5.39
C SER A 199 -10.04 27.24 4.53
N ILE A 200 -10.58 26.06 4.27
CA ILE A 200 -11.85 25.87 3.56
C ILE A 200 -12.76 25.01 4.44
N GLU A 201 -13.93 25.54 4.80
CA GLU A 201 -14.97 24.82 5.51
C GLU A 201 -16.28 24.86 4.69
N ALA A 202 -16.81 23.68 4.34
CA ALA A 202 -18.01 23.59 3.51
C ALA A 202 -18.79 22.31 3.76
N LYS A 203 -20.01 22.23 3.19
CA LYS A 203 -20.72 20.95 3.12
C LYS A 203 -19.99 19.95 2.22
N SER A 204 -19.55 20.40 1.06
CA SER A 204 -18.75 19.60 0.12
C SER A 204 -17.73 20.47 -0.59
N VAL A 205 -16.57 19.90 -0.89
CA VAL A 205 -15.49 20.59 -1.60
C VAL A 205 -15.10 19.81 -2.84
N THR A 206 -14.98 20.49 -3.98
CA THR A 206 -14.52 19.88 -5.23
C THR A 206 -13.38 20.70 -5.81
N LEU A 207 -12.24 20.07 -6.01
CA LEU A 207 -11.05 20.62 -6.65
C LEU A 207 -10.82 19.83 -7.93
N SER A 208 -11.00 20.43 -9.11
CA SER A 208 -10.89 19.69 -10.37
C SER A 208 -10.21 20.47 -11.48
N ASN A 209 -9.86 19.77 -12.56
CA ASN A 209 -9.33 20.36 -13.79
C ASN A 209 -8.14 21.30 -13.54
N LYS A 210 -7.09 20.79 -12.88
CA LYS A 210 -5.84 21.51 -12.58
C LYS A 210 -5.98 22.68 -11.60
N ALA A 211 -7.02 22.68 -10.75
CA ALA A 211 -7.09 23.61 -9.63
C ALA A 211 -5.86 23.47 -8.71
N GLN A 212 -5.40 24.57 -8.14
CA GLN A 212 -4.21 24.58 -7.26
C GLN A 212 -4.46 25.42 -6.00
N ILE A 213 -4.03 24.88 -4.86
CA ILE A 213 -4.10 25.52 -3.54
C ILE A 213 -2.69 25.55 -2.95
N PHE A 214 -2.11 26.75 -2.85
CA PHE A 214 -0.70 26.93 -2.53
C PHE A 214 -0.48 27.82 -1.32
N SER A 215 0.30 27.29 -0.38
CA SER A 215 0.75 27.96 0.84
C SER A 215 2.27 27.82 1.01
N ARG A 216 3.01 28.25 -0.02
CA ARG A 216 4.45 27.98 -0.16
C ARG A 216 5.31 29.12 0.38
N THR A 217 6.55 28.81 0.74
CA THR A 217 7.57 29.84 0.98
C THR A 217 8.74 29.62 0.04
N LEU A 218 9.01 30.57 -0.87
CA LEU A 218 10.06 30.38 -1.88
C LEU A 218 11.47 30.65 -1.30
N GLY A 219 11.59 31.56 -0.32
CA GLY A 219 12.86 31.94 0.30
C GLY A 219 13.10 31.36 1.70
N GLN A 220 13.47 32.21 2.64
CA GLN A 220 13.54 31.86 4.06
C GLN A 220 12.18 32.10 4.73
N GLY A 221 11.79 31.25 5.68
CA GLY A 221 10.48 31.28 6.36
C GLY A 221 9.76 29.93 6.24
N ASN A 222 8.88 29.62 7.18
CA ASN A 222 8.11 28.38 7.13
C ASN A 222 7.00 28.49 6.08
N ALA A 223 6.61 27.39 5.45
CA ALA A 223 5.38 27.33 4.65
C ALA A 223 4.16 27.35 5.57
N GLY A 224 3.02 27.80 5.05
CA GLY A 224 1.79 27.89 5.84
C GLY A 224 0.90 26.65 5.67
N ASN A 225 -0.07 26.48 6.54
CA ASN A 225 -0.89 25.28 6.55
C ASN A 225 -2.07 25.36 5.57
N ILE A 226 -2.48 24.21 5.03
CA ILE A 226 -3.71 24.05 4.25
C ILE A 226 -4.66 23.17 5.06
N SER A 227 -5.84 23.68 5.39
CA SER A 227 -6.88 22.92 6.08
C SER A 227 -8.16 22.90 5.23
N ILE A 228 -8.70 21.69 5.00
CA ILE A 228 -9.99 21.50 4.35
C ILE A 228 -10.87 20.65 5.25
N ALA A 229 -12.01 21.21 5.66
CA ALA A 229 -13.08 20.52 6.34
C ALA A 229 -14.32 20.48 5.43
N ALA A 230 -14.70 19.29 4.99
CA ALA A 230 -15.89 19.06 4.18
C ALA A 230 -16.83 18.13 4.93
N ASN A 231 -18.05 18.54 5.26
CA ASN A 231 -18.93 17.69 6.06
C ASN A 231 -19.30 16.37 5.36
N ASP A 232 -19.51 16.38 4.05
CA ASP A 232 -19.97 15.20 3.30
C ASP A 232 -18.84 14.59 2.46
N VAL A 233 -18.30 15.35 1.51
CA VAL A 233 -17.33 14.83 0.54
C VAL A 233 -16.31 15.88 0.13
N LEU A 234 -15.06 15.43 0.00
CA LEU A 234 -13.98 16.14 -0.68
C LEU A 234 -13.55 15.32 -1.91
N ILE A 235 -13.67 15.94 -3.08
CA ILE A 235 -13.18 15.40 -4.36
C ILE A 235 -11.98 16.21 -4.81
N ILE A 236 -10.85 15.54 -5.06
CA ILE A 236 -9.65 16.13 -5.64
C ILE A 236 -9.32 15.39 -6.92
N ASP A 237 -9.55 16.03 -8.06
CA ASP A 237 -9.49 15.42 -9.38
C ASP A 237 -8.48 16.13 -10.28
N GLY A 238 -7.27 15.57 -10.40
CA GLY A 238 -6.17 16.22 -11.12
C GLY A 238 -5.81 17.62 -10.60
N ALA A 239 -6.06 17.87 -9.32
CA ALA A 239 -5.75 19.11 -8.62
C ALA A 239 -4.58 18.91 -7.63
N SER A 240 -3.94 20.01 -7.20
CA SER A 240 -2.80 19.95 -6.28
C SER A 240 -2.91 20.90 -5.09
N LEU A 241 -2.56 20.37 -3.92
CA LEU A 241 -2.34 21.14 -2.69
C LEU A 241 -0.85 21.13 -2.40
N ASN A 242 -0.25 22.30 -2.23
CA ASN A 242 1.18 22.42 -2.02
C ASN A 242 1.51 23.43 -0.91
N SER A 243 2.09 22.91 0.17
CA SER A 243 2.60 23.65 1.32
C SER A 243 4.11 23.43 1.48
N SER A 244 4.85 23.61 0.37
CA SER A 244 6.30 23.39 0.33
C SER A 244 7.13 24.66 0.58
N VAL A 245 8.37 24.43 1.02
CA VAL A 245 9.42 25.45 1.10
C VAL A 245 10.43 25.26 -0.03
N GLY A 246 10.73 26.33 -0.77
CA GLY A 246 11.83 26.43 -1.74
C GLY A 246 11.50 26.06 -3.19
N GLU A 247 10.23 25.80 -3.52
CA GLU A 247 9.80 25.38 -4.85
C GLU A 247 9.22 26.53 -5.69
N ILE A 248 10.00 27.02 -6.67
CA ILE A 248 9.63 28.17 -7.54
C ILE A 248 8.71 27.72 -8.70
N GLY A 249 8.29 26.44 -8.73
CA GLY A 249 7.49 25.84 -9.78
C GLY A 249 8.32 25.21 -10.91
N LYS A 250 7.71 24.25 -11.64
CA LYS A 250 8.35 23.43 -12.69
C LYS A 250 9.67 22.77 -12.24
N GLY A 251 9.78 22.37 -10.98
CA GLY A 251 10.98 21.74 -10.42
C GLY A 251 12.19 22.67 -10.25
N LYS A 252 12.02 23.99 -10.29
CA LYS A 252 13.09 24.96 -9.97
C LYS A 252 13.16 25.21 -8.46
N VAL A 253 14.38 25.36 -7.97
CA VAL A 253 14.72 25.42 -6.54
C VAL A 253 15.41 26.73 -6.22
N GLU A 254 15.02 27.38 -5.12
CA GLU A 254 15.82 28.47 -4.55
C GLU A 254 16.97 27.90 -3.71
N PRO A 255 18.25 28.14 -4.08
CA PRO A 255 19.41 27.54 -3.39
C PRO A 255 19.56 27.94 -1.91
N LEU A 256 18.90 29.01 -1.48
CA LEU A 256 18.96 29.54 -0.11
C LEU A 256 17.65 29.32 0.68
N ALA A 257 16.72 28.52 0.14
CA ALA A 257 15.45 28.28 0.82
C ALA A 257 15.65 27.61 2.18
N LYS A 258 14.98 28.14 3.21
CA LYS A 258 15.11 27.65 4.58
C LYS A 258 13.80 27.84 5.36
N GLY A 259 13.24 26.76 5.85
CA GLY A 259 12.02 26.77 6.67
C GLY A 259 11.41 25.38 6.75
N THR A 260 10.42 25.20 7.60
CA THR A 260 9.65 23.96 7.68
C THR A 260 8.52 23.97 6.65
N GLY A 261 8.25 22.81 6.02
CA GLY A 261 7.03 22.59 5.25
C GLY A 261 5.80 22.80 6.13
N GLY A 262 4.69 23.23 5.54
CA GLY A 262 3.44 23.45 6.28
C GLY A 262 2.53 22.23 6.16
N ASP A 263 1.70 22.02 7.19
CA ASP A 263 0.86 20.84 7.27
C ASP A 263 -0.34 20.93 6.30
N ILE A 264 -0.73 19.78 5.76
CA ILE A 264 -1.99 19.61 5.03
C ILE A 264 -2.93 18.76 5.91
N THR A 265 -4.05 19.35 6.33
CA THR A 265 -5.06 18.66 7.15
C THR A 265 -6.39 18.57 6.41
N ILE A 266 -6.89 17.35 6.23
CA ILE A 266 -8.18 17.07 5.60
C ILE A 266 -9.09 16.36 6.61
N THR A 267 -10.31 16.87 6.78
CA THR A 267 -11.37 16.21 7.55
C THR A 267 -12.64 16.14 6.70
N THR A 268 -13.16 14.93 6.46
CA THR A 268 -14.36 14.73 5.63
C THR A 268 -15.02 13.39 5.91
N ASN A 269 -16.30 13.19 5.59
CA ASN A 269 -16.84 11.82 5.65
C ASN A 269 -16.26 10.95 4.52
N SER A 270 -16.12 11.51 3.32
CA SER A 270 -15.52 10.81 2.17
C SER A 270 -14.47 11.67 1.47
N LEU A 271 -13.31 11.08 1.22
CA LEU A 271 -12.26 11.64 0.37
C LEU A 271 -12.08 10.75 -0.86
N ARG A 272 -12.15 11.36 -2.05
CA ARG A 272 -11.77 10.73 -3.31
C ARG A 272 -10.70 11.56 -4.01
N MET A 273 -9.58 10.93 -4.33
CA MET A 273 -8.48 11.55 -5.07
C MET A 273 -8.21 10.76 -6.36
N THR A 274 -8.27 11.44 -7.51
CA THR A 274 -8.18 10.82 -8.85
C THR A 274 -7.29 11.61 -9.80
N ASN A 275 -6.99 11.01 -10.96
CA ASN A 275 -6.34 11.68 -12.10
C ASN A 275 -5.03 12.39 -11.72
N SER A 276 -4.17 11.72 -10.95
CA SER A 276 -2.88 12.27 -10.50
C SER A 276 -3.00 13.48 -9.57
N ALA A 277 -4.06 13.54 -8.78
CA ALA A 277 -4.17 14.48 -7.66
C ALA A 277 -2.99 14.37 -6.69
N GLN A 278 -2.53 15.51 -6.14
CA GLN A 278 -1.32 15.57 -5.31
C GLN A 278 -1.52 16.37 -4.02
N LEU A 279 -1.01 15.83 -2.91
CA LEU A 279 -0.79 16.56 -1.65
C LEU A 279 0.72 16.62 -1.36
N LEU A 280 1.26 17.84 -1.24
CA LEU A 280 2.70 18.09 -1.12
C LEU A 280 3.00 18.95 0.12
N SER A 281 3.79 18.42 1.05
CA SER A 281 4.20 19.12 2.29
C SER A 281 5.74 19.12 2.45
N ASN A 282 6.44 19.44 1.35
CA ASN A 282 7.87 19.18 1.21
C ASN A 282 8.77 20.33 1.67
N THR A 283 10.02 20.02 2.02
CA THR A 283 11.09 21.02 2.15
C THR A 283 12.20 20.74 1.16
N VAL A 284 12.42 21.65 0.23
CA VAL A 284 13.28 21.45 -0.94
C VAL A 284 14.76 21.68 -0.63
N ALA A 285 15.08 22.53 0.36
CA ALA A 285 16.45 22.86 0.76
C ALA A 285 16.70 22.60 2.26
N LYS A 286 16.56 23.59 3.14
CA LYS A 286 16.86 23.43 4.57
C LYS A 286 15.63 23.55 5.47
N GLY A 287 15.33 22.50 6.23
CA GLY A 287 14.26 22.44 7.23
C GLY A 287 13.48 21.13 7.10
N ASP A 288 12.69 20.84 8.12
CA ASP A 288 11.88 19.62 8.15
C ASP A 288 10.69 19.75 7.19
N ALA A 289 10.22 18.64 6.62
CA ALA A 289 8.97 18.60 5.86
C ALA A 289 7.77 18.69 6.83
N GLY A 290 6.63 19.18 6.33
CA GLY A 290 5.39 19.22 7.12
C GLY A 290 4.61 17.90 7.01
N ASN A 291 3.52 17.78 7.74
CA ASN A 291 2.74 16.56 7.84
C ASN A 291 1.52 16.58 6.91
N ILE A 292 1.05 15.40 6.52
CA ILE A 292 -0.23 15.20 5.84
C ILE A 292 -1.13 14.39 6.76
N ILE A 293 -2.24 14.98 7.20
CA ILE A 293 -3.16 14.38 8.16
C ILE A 293 -4.54 14.29 7.53
N ILE A 294 -5.05 13.08 7.34
CA ILE A 294 -6.36 12.82 6.75
C ILE A 294 -7.22 12.06 7.75
N ARG A 295 -8.41 12.60 8.03
CA ARG A 295 -9.44 11.95 8.84
C ARG A 295 -10.71 11.84 8.02
N ALA A 296 -11.12 10.62 7.69
CA ALA A 296 -12.38 10.39 6.99
C ALA A 296 -13.00 9.03 7.27
N ASP A 297 -14.27 8.80 6.98
CA ASP A 297 -14.81 7.44 7.04
C ASP A 297 -14.30 6.59 5.86
N ILE A 298 -14.21 7.20 4.68
CA ILE A 298 -13.78 6.55 3.45
C ILE A 298 -12.69 7.39 2.78
N VAL A 299 -11.56 6.77 2.46
CA VAL A 299 -10.50 7.36 1.66
C VAL A 299 -10.25 6.47 0.45
N ASP A 300 -10.41 7.04 -0.74
CA ASP A 300 -10.20 6.38 -2.03
C ASP A 300 -9.14 7.15 -2.84
N LEU A 301 -8.00 6.51 -3.06
CA LEU A 301 -6.86 7.07 -3.77
C LEU A 301 -6.63 6.29 -5.06
N GLU A 302 -6.91 6.89 -6.21
CA GLU A 302 -6.79 6.26 -7.52
C GLU A 302 -5.76 7.03 -8.37
N GLY A 303 -4.56 6.47 -8.52
CA GLY A 303 -3.42 7.14 -9.17
C GLY A 303 -3.00 8.46 -8.52
N ALA A 304 -3.40 8.67 -7.26
CA ALA A 304 -3.11 9.87 -6.48
C ALA A 304 -1.79 9.76 -5.71
N SER A 305 -1.22 10.89 -5.30
CA SER A 305 0.04 10.93 -4.55
C SER A 305 0.00 11.83 -3.31
N LEU A 306 0.53 11.30 -2.20
CA LEU A 306 0.75 12.01 -0.96
C LEU A 306 2.25 11.99 -0.68
N ASN A 307 2.87 13.17 -0.55
CA ASN A 307 4.31 13.26 -0.37
C ASN A 307 4.67 14.27 0.73
N SER A 308 5.43 13.78 1.70
CA SER A 308 6.06 14.56 2.76
C SER A 308 7.56 14.26 2.78
N GLY A 309 8.30 14.96 1.92
CA GLY A 309 9.70 14.69 1.67
C GLY A 309 10.64 15.88 1.83
N VAL A 310 11.90 15.58 2.13
CA VAL A 310 13.00 16.57 2.15
C VAL A 310 13.92 16.40 0.95
N GLY A 311 14.32 17.51 0.32
CA GLY A 311 15.22 17.52 -0.82
C GLY A 311 14.61 16.92 -2.09
N VAL A 312 13.29 16.91 -2.20
CA VAL A 312 12.53 16.43 -3.36
C VAL A 312 11.62 17.54 -3.87
N THR A 313 11.67 17.80 -5.17
CA THR A 313 10.71 18.68 -5.87
C THR A 313 9.40 17.95 -6.15
N SER A 314 8.36 18.66 -6.60
CA SER A 314 7.09 18.05 -7.10
C SER A 314 7.28 17.08 -8.27
N ASN A 315 8.43 17.11 -8.94
CA ASN A 315 8.81 16.17 -10.01
C ASN A 315 9.78 15.08 -9.52
N ASN A 316 9.87 14.85 -8.20
CA ASN A 316 10.77 13.88 -7.57
C ASN A 316 12.26 14.06 -7.92
N ILE A 317 12.70 15.28 -8.25
CA ILE A 317 14.11 15.58 -8.53
C ILE A 317 14.85 15.76 -7.19
N PRO A 318 15.86 14.93 -6.87
CA PRO A 318 16.67 15.07 -5.66
C PRO A 318 17.56 16.32 -5.68
N ILE A 319 17.71 16.96 -4.53
CA ILE A 319 18.53 18.18 -4.41
C ILE A 319 19.71 17.92 -3.50
N PRO A 320 20.95 18.03 -4.02
CA PRO A 320 22.15 17.86 -3.22
C PRO A 320 22.19 18.85 -2.05
N ASN A 321 22.66 18.39 -0.90
CA ASN A 321 22.87 19.18 0.32
C ASN A 321 21.59 19.72 0.99
N ALA A 322 20.40 19.27 0.61
CA ALA A 322 19.20 19.49 1.41
C ALA A 322 19.42 18.94 2.84
N THR A 323 18.85 19.57 3.86
CA THR A 323 18.97 19.11 5.25
C THR A 323 17.64 19.26 5.99
N GLY A 324 17.23 18.23 6.72
CA GLY A 324 15.95 18.19 7.43
C GLY A 324 15.38 16.78 7.46
N ASN A 325 14.41 16.55 8.33
CA ASN A 325 13.70 15.28 8.44
C ASN A 325 12.40 15.30 7.61
N GLY A 326 12.04 14.16 7.01
CA GLY A 326 10.72 13.98 6.41
C GLY A 326 9.61 14.07 7.45
N GLY A 327 8.41 14.47 7.03
CA GLY A 327 7.25 14.62 7.93
C GLY A 327 6.43 13.34 8.03
N GLU A 328 5.37 13.39 8.81
CA GLU A 328 4.43 12.29 9.00
C GLU A 328 3.30 12.33 7.96
N ILE A 329 2.92 11.15 7.46
CA ILE A 329 1.65 10.96 6.76
C ILE A 329 0.75 10.09 7.63
N ALA A 330 -0.31 10.69 8.20
CA ALA A 330 -1.26 10.04 9.07
C ALA A 330 -2.64 9.93 8.40
N LEU A 331 -3.07 8.70 8.11
CA LEU A 331 -4.37 8.39 7.54
C LEU A 331 -5.22 7.66 8.58
N ASN A 332 -6.33 8.27 8.98
CA ASN A 332 -7.33 7.61 9.83
C ASN A 332 -8.63 7.51 9.04
N ALA A 333 -8.98 6.28 8.64
CA ALA A 333 -10.24 6.02 8.00
C ALA A 333 -10.83 4.66 8.28
N ARG A 334 -12.17 4.56 8.34
CA ARG A 334 -12.83 3.25 8.47
C ARG A 334 -12.48 2.34 7.28
N SER A 335 -12.43 2.88 6.07
CA SER A 335 -12.02 2.18 4.85
C SER A 335 -11.02 3.01 4.05
N LEU A 336 -9.85 2.44 3.78
CA LEU A 336 -8.82 3.02 2.92
C LEU A 336 -8.58 2.11 1.71
N SER A 337 -8.68 2.68 0.51
CA SER A 337 -8.34 2.03 -0.75
C SER A 337 -7.26 2.83 -1.48
N LEU A 338 -6.18 2.15 -1.86
CA LEU A 338 -5.18 2.64 -2.81
C LEU A 338 -5.27 1.78 -4.06
N ASP A 339 -5.43 2.42 -5.21
CA ASP A 339 -5.57 1.74 -6.48
C ASP A 339 -4.82 2.47 -7.61
N ASN A 340 -4.53 1.73 -8.69
CA ASN A 340 -3.98 2.24 -9.94
C ASN A 340 -2.74 3.14 -9.74
N GLU A 341 -1.67 2.58 -9.19
CA GLU A 341 -0.39 3.28 -8.93
C GLU A 341 -0.49 4.43 -7.90
N ALA A 342 -1.45 4.40 -6.98
CA ALA A 342 -1.52 5.36 -5.89
C ALA A 342 -0.28 5.27 -4.97
N LYS A 343 0.22 6.41 -4.51
CA LYS A 343 1.48 6.51 -3.74
C LYS A 343 1.33 7.31 -2.46
N ILE A 344 1.83 6.74 -1.37
CA ILE A 344 2.05 7.43 -0.10
C ILE A 344 3.54 7.36 0.21
N GLU A 345 4.22 8.50 0.24
CA GLU A 345 5.68 8.57 0.35
C GLU A 345 6.14 9.59 1.40
N ALA A 346 6.94 9.13 2.36
CA ALA A 346 7.64 9.99 3.31
C ALA A 346 9.16 9.78 3.20
N SER A 347 9.88 10.69 2.55
CA SER A 347 11.25 10.45 2.09
C SER A 347 12.26 11.56 2.42
N THR A 348 13.54 11.24 2.29
CA THR A 348 14.63 12.21 2.39
C THR A 348 15.67 11.97 1.29
N SER A 349 15.98 13.03 0.54
CA SER A 349 17.07 13.10 -0.42
C SER A 349 18.27 13.91 0.10
N GLY A 350 18.17 14.40 1.33
CA GLY A 350 19.15 15.26 1.97
C GLY A 350 19.88 14.60 3.14
N ARG A 351 20.32 15.42 4.10
CA ARG A 351 20.84 15.00 5.39
C ARG A 351 19.77 15.18 6.47
N GLY A 352 19.25 14.06 6.97
CA GLY A 352 18.18 13.97 7.97
C GLY A 352 17.39 12.68 7.75
N ASN A 353 16.53 12.30 8.70
CA ASN A 353 15.81 11.03 8.64
C ASN A 353 14.63 11.11 7.65
N ALA A 354 14.23 9.97 7.08
CA ALA A 354 12.99 9.88 6.33
C ALA A 354 11.79 10.02 7.28
N GLY A 355 10.66 10.48 6.73
CA GLY A 355 9.42 10.66 7.48
C GLY A 355 8.71 9.34 7.79
N SER A 356 7.65 9.38 8.58
CA SER A 356 6.90 8.18 9.00
C SER A 356 5.50 8.13 8.38
N ILE A 357 4.94 6.93 8.27
CA ILE A 357 3.59 6.73 7.73
C ILE A 357 2.77 5.93 8.75
N GLY A 358 1.64 6.50 9.18
CA GLY A 358 0.66 5.85 10.03
C GLY A 358 -0.66 5.67 9.28
N VAL A 359 -1.16 4.45 9.21
CA VAL A 359 -2.47 4.13 8.64
C VAL A 359 -3.31 3.41 9.67
N GLN A 360 -4.50 3.93 9.93
CA GLN A 360 -5.48 3.34 10.83
C GLN A 360 -6.82 3.14 10.13
N GLY A 361 -7.39 1.92 10.22
CA GLY A 361 -8.72 1.64 9.68
C GLY A 361 -9.25 0.23 9.85
N ASP A 362 -10.54 0.01 9.62
CA ASP A 362 -11.09 -1.36 9.67
C ASP A 362 -10.65 -2.18 8.45
N SER A 363 -10.58 -1.55 7.29
CA SER A 363 -10.17 -2.17 6.03
C SER A 363 -9.16 -1.28 5.31
N VAL A 364 -7.98 -1.85 5.04
CA VAL A 364 -6.92 -1.21 4.25
C VAL A 364 -6.62 -2.12 3.05
N ALA A 365 -6.86 -1.62 1.85
CA ALA A 365 -6.63 -2.34 0.60
C ALA A 365 -5.66 -1.57 -0.30
N LEU A 366 -4.63 -2.25 -0.81
CA LEU A 366 -3.71 -1.72 -1.81
C LEU A 366 -3.77 -2.62 -3.04
N ASN A 367 -4.06 -2.05 -4.20
CA ASN A 367 -4.25 -2.78 -5.45
C ASN A 367 -3.45 -2.14 -6.59
N ASN A 368 -3.19 -2.92 -7.66
CA ASN A 368 -2.74 -2.44 -8.96
C ASN A 368 -1.52 -1.50 -8.89
N ASN A 369 -0.38 -2.02 -8.44
CA ASN A 369 0.92 -1.34 -8.32
C ASN A 369 0.94 -0.16 -7.34
N SER A 370 -0.02 -0.08 -6.41
CA SER A 370 -0.03 0.93 -5.36
C SER A 370 1.06 0.73 -4.31
N GLN A 371 1.53 1.83 -3.72
CA GLN A 371 2.72 1.85 -2.88
C GLN A 371 2.56 2.69 -1.60
N ILE A 372 3.00 2.15 -0.48
CA ILE A 372 3.26 2.88 0.76
C ILE A 372 4.75 2.79 1.05
N SER A 373 5.46 3.92 1.17
CA SER A 373 6.91 3.87 1.29
C SER A 373 7.55 4.95 2.14
N THR A 374 8.58 4.56 2.88
CA THR A 374 9.56 5.47 3.47
C THR A 374 10.92 5.20 2.85
N SER A 375 11.67 6.26 2.54
CA SER A 375 12.93 6.10 1.81
C SER A 375 13.99 7.14 2.16
N VAL A 376 15.21 6.64 2.36
CA VAL A 376 16.44 7.45 2.30
C VAL A 376 16.99 7.32 0.89
N ASN A 377 16.86 8.35 0.07
CA ASN A 377 17.17 8.29 -1.36
C ASN A 377 18.67 8.21 -1.64
N ARG A 378 19.03 7.94 -2.90
CA ARG A 378 20.42 7.79 -3.34
C ARG A 378 21.24 9.04 -3.03
N GLY A 379 22.34 8.88 -2.31
CA GLY A 379 23.22 9.98 -1.89
C GLY A 379 22.78 10.72 -0.62
N ALA A 380 21.60 10.42 -0.07
CA ALA A 380 21.12 10.98 1.18
C ALA A 380 21.82 10.34 2.40
N ILE A 381 21.77 11.02 3.55
CA ILE A 381 22.32 10.55 4.83
C ILE A 381 21.25 10.69 5.91
N GLY A 382 20.73 9.56 6.41
CA GLY A 382 19.63 9.52 7.36
C GLY A 382 19.19 8.11 7.69
N ARG A 383 18.38 7.95 8.73
CA ARG A 383 17.67 6.69 9.01
C ARG A 383 16.36 6.64 8.21
N GLY A 384 15.99 5.46 7.73
CA GLY A 384 14.68 5.20 7.14
C GLY A 384 13.55 5.37 8.15
N GLY A 385 12.36 5.68 7.66
CA GLY A 385 11.20 5.98 8.46
C GLY A 385 10.37 4.74 8.80
N GLU A 386 9.55 4.82 9.83
CA GLU A 386 8.65 3.73 10.23
C GLU A 386 7.33 3.78 9.44
N ILE A 387 6.81 2.60 9.09
CA ILE A 387 5.46 2.40 8.55
C ILE A 387 4.64 1.61 9.58
N ASN A 388 3.61 2.24 10.15
CA ASN A 388 2.73 1.65 11.14
C ASN A 388 1.32 1.47 10.54
N LEU A 389 0.86 0.22 10.42
CA LEU A 389 -0.44 -0.15 9.90
C LEU A 389 -1.28 -0.77 11.02
N ASN A 390 -2.30 -0.07 11.47
CA ASN A 390 -3.25 -0.54 12.47
C ASN A 390 -4.59 -0.79 11.79
N ALA A 391 -4.80 -2.03 11.34
CA ALA A 391 -6.02 -2.35 10.60
C ALA A 391 -6.57 -3.73 10.91
N ARG A 392 -7.90 -3.85 10.98
CA ARG A 392 -8.57 -5.15 11.20
C ARG A 392 -8.38 -6.08 10.01
N SER A 393 -8.44 -5.55 8.79
CA SER A 393 -8.16 -6.28 7.55
C SER A 393 -7.16 -5.50 6.69
N LEU A 394 -6.05 -6.14 6.34
CA LEU A 394 -5.05 -5.63 5.40
C LEU A 394 -4.95 -6.56 4.18
N SER A 395 -5.22 -6.04 2.98
CA SER A 395 -5.12 -6.81 1.73
C SER A 395 -4.24 -6.11 0.71
N LEU A 396 -3.29 -6.85 0.15
CA LEU A 396 -2.43 -6.41 -0.96
C LEU A 396 -2.66 -7.32 -2.18
N TYR A 397 -2.86 -6.68 -3.34
CA TYR A 397 -2.95 -7.33 -4.64
C TYR A 397 -2.09 -6.56 -5.64
N ASP A 398 -1.01 -7.18 -6.12
CA ASP A 398 0.02 -6.51 -6.95
C ASP A 398 0.49 -5.18 -6.35
N ALA A 399 0.76 -5.14 -5.04
CA ALA A 399 1.04 -3.89 -4.31
C ALA A 399 2.25 -3.99 -3.36
N GLN A 400 2.77 -2.84 -2.93
CA GLN A 400 4.03 -2.78 -2.18
C GLN A 400 3.94 -1.90 -0.93
N ILE A 401 4.48 -2.40 0.18
CA ILE A 401 4.78 -1.60 1.38
C ILE A 401 6.28 -1.70 1.64
N THR A 402 7.00 -0.58 1.62
CA THR A 402 8.47 -0.59 1.62
C THR A 402 9.08 0.48 2.52
N ALA A 403 9.95 0.07 3.45
CA ALA A 403 10.77 0.98 4.25
C ALA A 403 12.26 0.78 3.93
N SER A 404 12.85 1.66 3.11
CA SER A 404 14.15 1.40 2.48
C SER A 404 15.21 2.51 2.64
N THR A 405 16.46 2.14 2.38
CA THR A 405 17.58 3.07 2.25
C THR A 405 18.40 2.76 1.01
N SER A 406 18.58 3.76 0.15
CA SER A 406 19.49 3.80 -1.00
C SER A 406 20.69 4.73 -0.75
N GLY A 407 20.77 5.33 0.44
CA GLY A 407 21.81 6.27 0.86
C GLY A 407 22.66 5.70 1.99
N ARG A 408 23.04 6.55 2.95
CA ARG A 408 23.79 6.14 4.15
C ARG A 408 22.92 6.28 5.40
N GLY A 409 22.66 5.14 6.03
CA GLY A 409 21.94 4.97 7.29
C GLY A 409 21.01 3.77 7.21
N ASN A 410 20.52 3.32 8.36
CA ASN A 410 19.72 2.09 8.46
C ASN A 410 18.38 2.24 7.72
N ALA A 411 17.86 1.13 7.20
CA ALA A 411 16.51 1.06 6.65
C ALA A 411 15.46 1.28 7.76
N GLY A 412 14.24 1.65 7.36
CA GLY A 412 13.12 1.84 8.27
C GLY A 412 12.46 0.52 8.68
N SER A 413 11.54 0.56 9.64
CA SER A 413 10.77 -0.59 10.11
C SER A 413 9.34 -0.59 9.58
N ILE A 414 8.72 -1.77 9.54
CA ILE A 414 7.30 -1.94 9.19
C ILE A 414 6.61 -2.71 10.31
N LYS A 415 5.48 -2.18 10.78
CA LYS A 415 4.67 -2.77 11.83
C LYS A 415 3.22 -2.91 11.39
N VAL A 416 2.65 -4.10 11.55
CA VAL A 416 1.21 -4.35 11.40
C VAL A 416 0.64 -4.77 12.76
N GLU A 417 -0.41 -4.09 13.21
CA GLU A 417 -1.05 -4.32 14.50
C GLU A 417 -2.57 -4.47 14.38
N ASN A 418 -3.15 -5.20 15.34
CA ASN A 418 -4.59 -5.39 15.50
C ASN A 418 -5.31 -5.99 14.28
N ALA A 419 -4.58 -6.71 13.43
CA ALA A 419 -5.16 -7.37 12.27
C ALA A 419 -5.84 -8.68 12.65
N GLU A 420 -7.07 -8.86 12.20
CA GLU A 420 -7.71 -10.18 12.13
C GLU A 420 -7.16 -10.95 10.93
N GLN A 421 -6.87 -10.25 9.84
CA GLN A 421 -6.38 -10.84 8.61
C GLN A 421 -5.41 -9.93 7.88
N VAL A 422 -4.30 -10.53 7.44
CA VAL A 422 -3.34 -9.95 6.50
C VAL A 422 -3.23 -10.90 5.31
N ASN A 423 -3.64 -10.45 4.12
CA ASN A 423 -3.57 -11.22 2.89
C ASN A 423 -2.69 -10.51 1.89
N LEU A 424 -1.65 -11.18 1.40
CA LEU A 424 -0.87 -10.72 0.27
C LEU A 424 -1.04 -11.72 -0.86
N THR A 425 -1.42 -11.23 -2.03
CA THR A 425 -1.71 -12.04 -3.22
C THR A 425 -0.98 -11.49 -4.44
N ASN A 426 -0.72 -12.36 -5.42
CA ASN A 426 0.13 -12.06 -6.58
C ASN A 426 1.50 -11.51 -6.15
N ASP A 427 2.16 -10.71 -6.99
CA ASP A 427 3.52 -10.19 -6.77
C ASP A 427 3.58 -9.07 -5.69
N SER A 428 2.67 -9.13 -4.72
CA SER A 428 2.62 -8.23 -3.58
C SER A 428 3.81 -8.41 -2.63
N SER A 429 4.26 -7.31 -2.03
CA SER A 429 5.36 -7.35 -1.08
C SER A 429 5.27 -6.39 0.11
N ILE A 430 5.77 -6.87 1.25
CA ILE A 430 6.11 -6.04 2.42
C ILE A 430 7.62 -6.15 2.63
N SER A 431 8.35 -5.05 2.57
CA SER A 431 9.81 -5.11 2.57
C SER A 431 10.53 -4.00 3.32
N THR A 432 11.60 -4.38 4.01
CA THR A 432 12.61 -3.43 4.49
C THR A 432 13.91 -3.72 3.77
N SER A 433 14.56 -2.71 3.19
CA SER A 433 15.74 -2.95 2.36
C SER A 433 16.85 -1.92 2.50
N VAL A 434 18.09 -2.41 2.51
CA VAL A 434 19.29 -1.62 2.22
C VAL A 434 19.69 -1.92 0.79
N ASN A 435 19.46 -0.98 -0.11
CA ASN A 435 19.60 -1.20 -1.55
C ASN A 435 21.07 -1.20 -2.01
N ARG A 436 21.31 -1.73 -3.22
CA ARG A 436 22.65 -1.83 -3.81
C ARG A 436 23.37 -0.47 -3.84
N GLY A 437 24.55 -0.42 -3.22
CA GLY A 437 25.37 0.79 -3.09
C GLY A 437 25.05 1.65 -1.85
N ALA A 438 24.02 1.29 -1.08
CA ALA A 438 23.72 1.91 0.21
C ALA A 438 24.57 1.32 1.35
N VAL A 439 24.61 2.02 2.49
CA VAL A 439 25.30 1.57 3.70
C VAL A 439 24.38 1.74 4.90
N GLY A 440 24.04 0.65 5.58
CA GLY A 440 23.14 0.65 6.73
C GLY A 440 22.72 -0.77 7.11
N ARG A 441 22.12 -0.93 8.28
CA ARG A 441 21.46 -2.20 8.66
C ARG A 441 20.03 -2.25 8.11
N GLY A 442 19.57 -3.46 7.78
CA GLY A 442 18.19 -3.73 7.41
C GLY A 442 17.21 -3.44 8.56
N GLY A 443 15.94 -3.22 8.19
CA GLY A 443 14.87 -2.89 9.13
C GLY A 443 14.17 -4.11 9.70
N GLU A 444 13.37 -3.93 10.74
CA GLU A 444 12.51 -5.00 11.27
C GLU A 444 11.12 -4.95 10.61
N ILE A 445 10.57 -6.13 10.32
CA ILE A 445 9.16 -6.30 9.95
C ILE A 445 8.46 -7.07 11.07
N ASN A 446 7.46 -6.46 11.69
CA ASN A 446 6.72 -7.04 12.81
C ASN A 446 5.23 -7.09 12.50
N LEU A 447 4.68 -8.30 12.41
CA LEU A 447 3.28 -8.55 12.03
C LEU A 447 2.54 -9.22 13.17
N ASN A 448 1.61 -8.49 13.78
CA ASN A 448 0.71 -9.00 14.81
C ASN A 448 -0.69 -9.13 14.22
N THR A 449 -1.04 -10.34 13.79
CA THR A 449 -2.31 -10.63 13.11
C THR A 449 -2.86 -11.97 13.56
N ARG A 450 -4.19 -12.14 13.61
CA ARG A 450 -4.79 -13.46 13.85
C ARG A 450 -4.47 -14.43 12.72
N SER A 451 -4.53 -13.98 11.46
CA SER A 451 -4.21 -14.80 10.29
C SER A 451 -3.34 -14.04 9.29
N LEU A 452 -2.26 -14.67 8.84
CA LEU A 452 -1.42 -14.21 7.73
C LEU A 452 -1.47 -15.23 6.59
N SER A 453 -1.83 -14.80 5.37
CA SER A 453 -1.80 -15.63 4.16
C SER A 453 -0.96 -14.96 3.08
N LEU A 454 -0.02 -15.73 2.50
CA LEU A 454 0.82 -15.34 1.38
C LEU A 454 0.56 -16.27 0.20
N ASP A 455 0.07 -15.73 -0.91
CA ASP A 455 -0.21 -16.47 -2.14
C ASP A 455 0.54 -15.82 -3.31
N ASN A 456 1.61 -16.47 -3.78
CA ASN A 456 2.59 -15.89 -4.71
C ASN A 456 3.23 -14.55 -4.23
N ALA A 457 3.20 -14.27 -2.93
CA ALA A 457 3.63 -12.99 -2.35
C ALA A 457 4.84 -13.10 -1.42
N GLN A 458 5.53 -11.98 -1.15
CA GLN A 458 6.78 -11.99 -0.40
C GLN A 458 6.81 -10.98 0.76
N ILE A 459 7.33 -11.40 1.91
CA ILE A 459 7.74 -10.49 2.99
C ILE A 459 9.24 -10.61 3.15
N THR A 460 9.96 -9.52 2.93
CA THR A 460 11.43 -9.54 2.81
C THR A 460 12.11 -8.48 3.68
N ALA A 461 13.04 -8.90 4.52
CA ALA A 461 13.95 -7.98 5.20
C ALA A 461 15.39 -8.22 4.71
N SER A 462 15.89 -7.36 3.82
CA SER A 462 17.11 -7.64 3.06
C SER A 462 18.15 -6.52 3.05
N THR A 463 19.40 -6.90 2.80
CA THR A 463 20.50 -5.96 2.55
C THR A 463 21.27 -6.37 1.29
N SER A 464 21.15 -5.58 0.23
CA SER A 464 21.97 -5.66 -0.99
C SER A 464 23.09 -4.62 -1.07
N GLY A 465 23.07 -3.64 -0.16
CA GLY A 465 24.18 -2.74 0.13
C GLY A 465 25.14 -3.34 1.17
N ARG A 466 25.82 -2.48 1.94
CA ARG A 466 26.69 -2.92 3.04
C ARG A 466 25.96 -2.83 4.38
N GLY A 467 25.88 -3.95 5.09
CA GLY A 467 25.38 -4.05 6.46
C GLY A 467 24.52 -5.30 6.68
N ASP A 468 24.19 -5.58 7.93
CA ASP A 468 23.45 -6.79 8.31
C ASP A 468 22.00 -6.69 7.83
N ALA A 469 21.39 -7.82 7.48
CA ALA A 469 20.00 -7.87 7.06
C ALA A 469 19.04 -7.73 8.25
N GLY A 470 17.82 -7.32 7.95
CA GLY A 470 16.75 -7.11 8.92
C GLY A 470 16.06 -8.40 9.36
N SER A 471 15.25 -8.33 10.41
CA SER A 471 14.52 -9.50 10.95
C SER A 471 13.03 -9.43 10.66
N ILE A 472 12.38 -10.59 10.58
CA ILE A 472 10.94 -10.74 10.39
C ILE A 472 10.35 -11.44 11.61
N ILE A 473 9.34 -10.85 12.23
CA ILE A 473 8.61 -11.40 13.37
C ILE A 473 7.13 -11.45 13.01
N VAL A 474 6.53 -12.64 13.13
CA VAL A 474 5.10 -12.86 12.89
C VAL A 474 4.47 -13.51 14.12
N ASN A 475 3.53 -12.83 14.75
CA ASN A 475 2.76 -13.36 15.88
C ASN A 475 1.28 -13.47 15.49
N GLY A 476 0.67 -14.62 15.75
CA GLY A 476 -0.72 -14.86 15.35
C GLY A 476 -1.30 -16.19 15.76
N ASN A 477 -2.41 -16.56 15.11
CA ASN A 477 -2.98 -17.91 15.25
C ASN A 477 -2.58 -18.80 14.09
N THR A 478 -2.66 -18.29 12.86
CA THR A 478 -2.40 -19.06 11.64
C THR A 478 -1.49 -18.31 10.68
N PHE A 479 -0.52 -19.04 10.13
CA PHE A 479 0.29 -18.59 9.00
C PHE A 479 0.18 -19.58 7.86
N GLU A 480 -0.18 -19.10 6.68
CA GLU A 480 -0.24 -19.87 5.43
C GLU A 480 0.66 -19.21 4.38
N ALA A 481 1.52 -19.98 3.74
CA ALA A 481 2.22 -19.59 2.53
C ALA A 481 1.98 -20.65 1.44
N LYS A 482 1.59 -20.19 0.24
CA LYS A 482 1.32 -21.06 -0.91
C LYS A 482 1.73 -20.45 -2.23
N ASN A 483 1.84 -21.30 -3.27
CA ASN A 483 2.06 -20.90 -4.67
C ASN A 483 3.23 -19.92 -4.85
N GLY A 484 4.35 -20.10 -4.14
CA GLY A 484 5.49 -19.18 -4.19
C GLY A 484 5.52 -18.15 -3.07
N GLY A 485 4.66 -18.28 -2.05
CA GLY A 485 4.63 -17.39 -0.88
C GLY A 485 5.90 -17.53 0.00
N GLN A 486 6.53 -16.41 0.37
CA GLN A 486 7.83 -16.43 1.08
C GLN A 486 7.91 -15.44 2.25
N LEU A 487 8.54 -15.89 3.34
CA LEU A 487 9.22 -15.01 4.30
C LEU A 487 10.73 -15.14 4.07
N ARG A 488 11.41 -14.02 3.81
CA ARG A 488 12.82 -14.03 3.42
C ARG A 488 13.65 -12.97 4.14
N THR A 489 14.71 -13.39 4.79
CA THR A 489 15.80 -12.53 5.23
C THR A 489 17.04 -12.87 4.42
N THR A 490 17.60 -11.89 3.70
CA THR A 490 18.75 -12.14 2.82
C THR A 490 19.77 -11.00 2.82
N THR A 491 21.03 -11.36 2.65
CA THR A 491 22.17 -10.45 2.57
C THR A 491 23.03 -10.83 1.36
N THR A 492 23.41 -9.83 0.57
CA THR A 492 24.28 -10.01 -0.62
C THR A 492 25.69 -9.48 -0.38
N SER A 493 25.99 -9.05 0.84
CA SER A 493 27.30 -8.51 1.24
C SER A 493 27.97 -9.43 2.25
N GLY A 494 29.21 -9.14 2.65
CA GLY A 494 29.92 -9.89 3.70
C GLY A 494 29.36 -9.72 5.12
N SER A 495 28.09 -9.32 5.26
CA SER A 495 27.37 -9.09 6.51
C SER A 495 26.33 -10.18 6.74
N ASP A 496 25.93 -10.38 8.00
CA ASP A 496 25.08 -11.50 8.42
C ASP A 496 23.62 -11.37 7.92
N ALA A 497 22.98 -12.52 7.66
CA ALA A 497 21.55 -12.58 7.37
C ALA A 497 20.73 -12.39 8.66
N GLY A 498 19.52 -11.84 8.51
CA GLY A 498 18.63 -11.59 9.63
C GLY A 498 17.78 -12.81 10.00
N ASN A 499 17.04 -12.71 11.10
CA ASN A 499 16.29 -13.84 11.64
C ASN A 499 14.81 -13.81 11.22
N ILE A 500 14.20 -14.99 11.17
CA ILE A 500 12.75 -15.16 11.00
C ILE A 500 12.19 -15.82 12.25
N THR A 501 11.19 -15.20 12.88
CA THR A 501 10.49 -15.76 14.05
C THR A 501 8.99 -15.82 13.78
N LEU A 502 8.41 -17.01 13.84
CA LEU A 502 6.97 -17.25 13.74
C LEU A 502 6.46 -17.79 15.07
N ASN A 503 5.55 -17.06 15.71
CA ASN A 503 4.84 -17.49 16.90
C ASN A 503 3.36 -17.60 16.57
N GLN A 504 2.96 -18.77 16.07
CA GLN A 504 1.58 -19.07 15.76
C GLN A 504 0.95 -19.88 16.89
N ARG A 505 -0.29 -19.57 17.26
CA ARG A 505 -1.01 -20.34 18.29
C ARG A 505 -1.45 -21.70 17.78
N ASP A 506 -1.91 -21.76 16.53
CA ASP A 506 -2.59 -22.94 15.99
C ASP A 506 -1.74 -23.57 14.89
N ASN A 507 -1.64 -22.97 13.70
CA ASN A 507 -1.09 -23.66 12.53
C ASN A 507 -0.06 -22.83 11.75
N ILE A 508 0.97 -23.51 11.24
CA ILE A 508 1.83 -23.05 10.16
C ILE A 508 1.67 -24.01 8.97
N THR A 509 1.29 -23.49 7.80
CA THR A 509 1.12 -24.29 6.58
C THR A 509 1.93 -23.70 5.44
N LEU A 510 2.87 -24.48 4.92
CA LEU A 510 3.68 -24.14 3.75
C LEU A 510 3.39 -25.15 2.65
N SER A 511 2.96 -24.69 1.47
CA SER A 511 2.62 -25.59 0.37
C SER A 511 2.93 -25.02 -1.01
N GLY A 512 3.78 -25.71 -1.76
CA GLY A 512 4.08 -25.39 -3.16
C GLY A 512 5.55 -25.14 -3.40
N ASN A 513 5.93 -25.11 -4.67
CA ASN A 513 7.30 -24.82 -5.08
C ASN A 513 7.67 -23.36 -4.71
N GLN A 514 8.95 -23.11 -4.44
CA GLN A 514 9.48 -21.79 -4.05
C GLN A 514 8.71 -21.14 -2.89
N THR A 515 8.07 -21.94 -2.05
CA THR A 515 7.27 -21.48 -0.92
C THR A 515 8.01 -21.81 0.36
N GLY A 516 8.09 -20.88 1.32
CA GLY A 516 8.83 -21.20 2.53
C GLY A 516 9.33 -20.06 3.39
N LEU A 517 10.19 -20.45 4.31
CA LEU A 517 10.95 -19.57 5.19
C LEU A 517 12.43 -19.64 4.78
N PHE A 518 13.04 -18.50 4.51
CA PHE A 518 14.40 -18.43 3.96
C PHE A 518 15.23 -17.40 4.72
N ALA A 519 16.23 -17.84 5.48
CA ALA A 519 17.17 -16.95 6.17
C ALA A 519 18.60 -17.20 5.67
N ASN A 520 18.84 -16.78 4.43
CA ASN A 520 19.99 -17.21 3.64
C ASN A 520 20.96 -16.05 3.36
N THR A 521 22.23 -16.35 3.16
CA THR A 521 23.17 -15.43 2.50
C THR A 521 23.32 -15.80 1.02
N GLU A 522 23.54 -14.81 0.14
CA GLU A 522 23.75 -15.06 -1.29
C GLU A 522 25.18 -15.52 -1.62
N LEU A 523 25.36 -16.06 -2.83
CA LEU A 523 26.65 -16.45 -3.42
C LEU A 523 27.72 -15.38 -3.21
N ASN A 524 28.89 -15.79 -2.69
CA ASN A 524 30.04 -14.93 -2.34
C ASN A 524 29.86 -14.06 -1.08
N SER A 525 28.80 -14.24 -0.29
CA SER A 525 28.72 -13.63 1.04
C SER A 525 29.70 -14.32 2.01
N SER A 526 30.41 -13.53 2.81
CA SER A 526 31.18 -14.04 3.96
C SER A 526 30.41 -13.98 5.29
N GLY A 527 29.15 -13.53 5.26
CA GLY A 527 28.31 -13.37 6.45
C GLY A 527 27.68 -14.71 6.89
N LYS A 528 27.33 -14.82 8.17
CA LYS A 528 26.65 -15.99 8.72
C LYS A 528 25.20 -16.07 8.23
N GLY A 529 24.70 -17.28 8.05
CA GLY A 529 23.28 -17.55 7.80
C GLY A 529 22.40 -17.09 8.97
N GLY A 530 21.16 -16.70 8.66
CA GLY A 530 20.21 -16.26 9.67
C GLY A 530 19.59 -17.44 10.42
N SER A 531 18.89 -17.18 11.53
CA SER A 531 18.17 -18.22 12.27
C SER A 531 16.67 -18.17 12.00
N ILE A 532 16.04 -19.36 11.94
CA ILE A 532 14.59 -19.52 11.84
C ILE A 532 14.07 -20.16 13.12
N ALA A 533 13.11 -19.51 13.77
CA ALA A 533 12.35 -20.07 14.88
C ALA A 533 10.87 -20.14 14.51
N ALA A 534 10.28 -21.34 14.52
CA ALA A 534 8.88 -21.56 14.18
C ALA A 534 8.15 -22.30 15.31
N ASN A 535 7.14 -21.66 15.89
CA ASN A 535 6.35 -22.17 17.00
C ASN A 535 4.88 -22.27 16.59
N SER A 536 4.25 -23.44 16.77
CA SER A 536 2.82 -23.67 16.49
C SER A 536 2.27 -24.87 17.25
N ARG A 537 0.98 -25.21 17.11
CA ARG A 537 0.50 -26.56 17.48
C ARG A 537 0.69 -27.55 16.34
N ASN A 538 0.43 -27.12 15.12
CA ASN A 538 0.63 -27.96 13.94
C ASN A 538 1.44 -27.21 12.89
N MET A 539 2.45 -27.89 12.36
CA MET A 539 3.21 -27.41 11.23
C MET A 539 3.13 -28.42 10.08
N THR A 540 2.79 -27.94 8.89
CA THR A 540 2.76 -28.76 7.67
C THR A 540 3.61 -28.09 6.60
N ILE A 541 4.56 -28.84 6.04
CA ILE A 541 5.39 -28.42 4.91
C ILE A 541 5.18 -29.42 3.80
N SER A 542 4.68 -28.96 2.65
CA SER A 542 4.24 -29.87 1.60
C SER A 542 4.51 -29.37 0.19
N ASN A 543 4.41 -30.27 -0.79
CA ASN A 543 4.40 -29.94 -2.21
C ASN A 543 5.65 -29.15 -2.68
N GLY A 544 6.82 -29.46 -2.15
CA GLY A 544 8.10 -28.79 -2.47
C GLY A 544 8.38 -27.53 -1.65
N ALA A 545 7.56 -27.21 -0.65
CA ALA A 545 7.83 -26.10 0.26
C ALA A 545 9.03 -26.40 1.17
N SER A 546 9.72 -25.36 1.62
CA SER A 546 10.93 -25.51 2.45
C SER A 546 11.06 -24.52 3.61
N VAL A 547 11.81 -24.93 4.62
CA VAL A 547 12.36 -24.07 5.67
C VAL A 547 13.87 -24.17 5.57
N THR A 548 14.52 -23.07 5.20
CA THR A 548 15.92 -23.08 4.82
C THR A 548 16.71 -21.99 5.52
N VAL A 549 17.81 -22.38 6.13
CA VAL A 549 18.91 -21.48 6.51
C VAL A 549 20.15 -21.96 5.76
N SER A 550 20.82 -21.07 5.05
CA SER A 550 22.02 -21.44 4.32
C SER A 550 23.01 -20.29 4.25
N SER A 551 24.28 -20.60 4.26
CA SER A 551 25.32 -19.70 3.78
C SER A 551 25.79 -20.16 2.41
N GLN A 552 25.45 -19.41 1.36
CA GLN A 552 25.87 -19.73 -0.02
C GLN A 552 27.26 -19.17 -0.35
N GLY A 553 28.00 -18.69 0.65
CA GLY A 553 29.38 -18.26 0.52
C GLY A 553 30.26 -18.85 1.63
N THR A 554 31.17 -18.06 2.20
CA THR A 554 32.17 -18.57 3.17
C THR A 554 31.77 -18.38 4.64
N GLY A 555 30.54 -17.96 4.93
CA GLY A 555 30.05 -17.85 6.31
C GLY A 555 29.48 -19.17 6.85
N GLU A 556 29.35 -19.29 8.17
CA GLU A 556 28.73 -20.47 8.83
C GLU A 556 27.22 -20.56 8.56
N GLY A 557 26.67 -21.78 8.56
CA GLY A 557 25.24 -22.04 8.47
C GLY A 557 24.43 -21.44 9.63
N GLY A 558 23.18 -21.09 9.35
CA GLY A 558 22.24 -20.60 10.37
C GLY A 558 21.64 -21.73 11.21
N ASN A 559 20.79 -21.41 12.19
CA ASN A 559 20.10 -22.44 13.00
C ASN A 559 18.60 -22.47 12.71
N ILE A 560 18.02 -23.68 12.67
CA ILE A 560 16.58 -23.88 12.61
C ILE A 560 16.09 -24.44 13.93
N LYS A 561 15.07 -23.81 14.51
CA LYS A 561 14.36 -24.31 15.68
C LYS A 561 12.87 -24.39 15.39
N VAL A 562 12.30 -25.59 15.48
CA VAL A 562 10.85 -25.82 15.34
C VAL A 562 10.30 -26.37 16.65
N GLN A 563 9.25 -25.74 17.17
CA GLN A 563 8.51 -26.23 18.34
C GLN A 563 7.04 -26.39 17.97
N THR A 564 6.53 -27.61 18.01
CA THR A 564 5.15 -27.91 17.59
C THR A 564 4.57 -29.11 18.34
N ASP A 565 3.24 -29.26 18.36
CA ASP A 565 2.64 -30.51 18.83
C ASP A 565 2.78 -31.59 17.76
N SER A 566 2.51 -31.27 16.49
CA SER A 566 2.71 -32.16 15.34
C SER A 566 3.43 -31.47 14.19
N LEU A 567 4.34 -32.19 13.53
CA LEU A 567 5.04 -31.77 12.31
C LEU A 567 4.79 -32.80 11.21
N THR A 568 4.29 -32.35 10.06
CA THR A 568 4.14 -33.19 8.85
C THR A 568 4.97 -32.61 7.73
N LEU A 569 5.88 -33.42 7.18
CA LEU A 569 6.56 -33.17 5.91
C LEU A 569 5.95 -34.10 4.86
N ASP A 570 5.48 -33.55 3.74
CA ASP A 570 4.95 -34.30 2.61
C ASP A 570 5.51 -33.75 1.29
N ARG A 571 6.61 -34.34 0.82
CA ARG A 571 7.50 -33.71 -0.17
C ARG A 571 7.96 -32.33 0.32
N GLY A 572 8.26 -32.21 1.62
CA GLY A 572 8.70 -30.97 2.27
C GLY A 572 10.14 -31.08 2.77
N THR A 573 10.83 -29.93 2.86
CA THR A 573 12.24 -29.88 3.25
C THR A 573 12.50 -28.94 4.42
N ILE A 574 13.26 -29.40 5.41
CA ILE A 574 13.91 -28.54 6.43
C ILE A 574 15.42 -28.66 6.20
N SER A 575 16.08 -27.57 5.84
CA SER A 575 17.48 -27.59 5.44
C SER A 575 18.29 -26.49 6.13
N ALA A 576 19.36 -26.90 6.79
CA ALA A 576 20.40 -26.02 7.32
C ALA A 576 21.73 -26.22 6.56
N THR A 577 21.63 -26.53 5.27
CA THR A 577 22.75 -26.92 4.41
C THR A 577 23.63 -25.72 4.06
N THR A 578 24.94 -25.95 4.00
CA THR A 578 25.96 -24.97 3.58
C THR A 578 26.82 -25.53 2.44
N ASP A 579 27.27 -24.68 1.52
CA ASP A 579 28.03 -25.13 0.34
C ASP A 579 29.53 -25.33 0.60
N SER A 580 30.13 -24.57 1.53
CA SER A 580 31.59 -24.52 1.71
C SER A 580 32.06 -24.44 3.18
N THR A 581 31.15 -24.53 4.14
CA THR A 581 31.41 -24.23 5.57
C THR A 581 30.66 -25.17 6.49
N GLU A 582 30.87 -25.03 7.80
CA GLU A 582 30.14 -25.78 8.83
C GLU A 582 28.61 -25.71 8.62
N GLY A 583 27.97 -26.88 8.62
CA GLY A 583 26.53 -27.03 8.51
C GLY A 583 25.81 -26.36 9.68
N GLY A 584 24.61 -25.85 9.40
CA GLY A 584 23.78 -25.22 10.42
C GLY A 584 23.07 -26.25 11.31
N ASN A 585 22.75 -25.91 12.56
CA ASN A 585 22.10 -26.85 13.46
C ASN A 585 20.58 -26.85 13.32
N ILE A 586 19.96 -28.02 13.46
CA ILE A 586 18.51 -28.19 13.43
C ILE A 586 18.04 -28.75 14.78
N ILE A 587 17.10 -28.06 15.42
CA ILE A 587 16.45 -28.49 16.66
C ILE A 587 14.95 -28.60 16.43
N LEU A 588 14.42 -29.81 16.52
CA LEU A 588 12.99 -30.10 16.42
C LEU A 588 12.48 -30.57 17.78
N SER A 589 11.53 -29.84 18.35
CA SER A 589 10.83 -30.19 19.59
C SER A 589 9.36 -30.42 19.28
N ILE A 590 8.97 -31.68 19.14
CA ILE A 590 7.67 -32.13 18.63
C ILE A 590 6.97 -32.94 19.73
N LYS A 591 5.81 -32.49 20.18
CA LYS A 591 5.17 -33.14 21.33
C LYS A 591 4.63 -34.54 21.01
N ASP A 592 3.93 -34.67 19.89
CA ASP A 592 3.09 -35.82 19.58
C ASP A 592 3.62 -36.63 18.38
N LEU A 593 3.73 -36.03 17.18
CA LEU A 593 4.06 -36.77 15.96
C LEU A 593 4.94 -35.97 14.98
N LEU A 594 6.05 -36.60 14.56
CA LEU A 594 6.78 -36.27 13.34
C LEU A 594 6.39 -37.27 12.24
N LEU A 595 5.71 -36.80 11.20
CA LEU A 595 5.32 -37.60 10.04
C LEU A 595 6.13 -37.18 8.81
N LEU A 596 6.84 -38.13 8.20
CA LEU A 596 7.60 -37.92 6.96
C LEU A 596 6.98 -38.71 5.80
N ARG A 597 6.70 -38.02 4.69
CA ARG A 597 6.09 -38.59 3.48
C ARG A 597 6.72 -38.10 2.18
N ASN A 598 6.62 -38.91 1.15
CA ASN A 598 6.83 -38.57 -0.26
C ASN A 598 8.15 -37.83 -0.55
N GLY A 599 9.27 -38.35 -0.08
CA GLY A 599 10.60 -37.79 -0.33
C GLY A 599 10.92 -36.61 0.58
N SER A 600 10.41 -36.62 1.82
CA SER A 600 10.65 -35.53 2.75
C SER A 600 12.05 -35.59 3.34
N ARG A 601 12.66 -34.42 3.54
CA ARG A 601 14.07 -34.33 3.95
C ARG A 601 14.29 -33.35 5.10
N ILE A 602 15.03 -33.79 6.11
CA ILE A 602 15.58 -32.95 7.17
C ILE A 602 17.10 -33.03 7.06
N THR A 603 17.78 -31.93 6.75
CA THR A 603 19.22 -32.00 6.44
C THR A 603 20.03 -30.83 7.00
N ALA A 604 21.12 -31.14 7.69
CA ALA A 604 22.16 -30.21 8.15
C ALA A 604 23.49 -30.46 7.44
N GLN A 605 23.44 -31.03 6.23
CA GLN A 605 24.63 -31.40 5.44
C GLN A 605 25.55 -30.21 5.20
N ALA A 606 26.86 -30.44 5.22
CA ALA A 606 27.85 -29.46 4.81
C ALA A 606 28.54 -29.87 3.51
N GLY A 607 28.84 -28.87 2.68
CA GLY A 607 29.58 -29.03 1.43
C GLY A 607 31.08 -28.78 1.57
N GLN A 608 31.85 -29.31 0.62
CA GLN A 608 33.31 -29.20 0.53
C GLN A 608 33.99 -29.62 1.86
N THR A 609 34.83 -28.76 2.44
CA THR A 609 35.61 -28.99 3.67
C THR A 609 34.83 -28.73 4.97
N GLY A 610 33.54 -28.36 4.91
CA GLY A 610 32.73 -28.09 6.10
C GLY A 610 32.32 -29.36 6.83
N ASN A 611 32.23 -29.34 8.17
CA ASN A 611 31.62 -30.46 8.90
C ASN A 611 30.10 -30.34 8.88
N GLY A 612 29.41 -31.49 8.86
CA GLY A 612 27.96 -31.55 8.96
C GLY A 612 27.46 -30.91 10.26
N GLY A 613 26.33 -30.21 10.19
CA GLY A 613 25.69 -29.60 11.36
C GLY A 613 24.99 -30.63 12.24
N ASP A 614 24.77 -30.30 13.51
CA ASP A 614 24.10 -31.20 14.44
C ASP A 614 22.57 -31.16 14.26
N LEU A 615 21.93 -32.33 14.32
CA LEU A 615 20.48 -32.47 14.39
C LEU A 615 20.05 -33.03 15.74
N THR A 616 19.10 -32.34 16.39
CA THR A 616 18.43 -32.82 17.59
C THR A 616 16.93 -32.90 17.35
N ILE A 617 16.36 -34.09 17.52
CA ILE A 617 14.93 -34.34 17.37
C ILE A 617 14.40 -34.93 18.68
N ASP A 618 13.54 -34.19 19.37
CA ASP A 618 12.75 -34.68 20.49
C ASP A 618 11.30 -34.78 20.02
N ALA A 619 10.78 -36.00 19.88
CA ALA A 619 9.47 -36.25 19.27
C ALA A 619 8.69 -37.33 20.02
N GLY A 620 7.39 -37.14 20.27
CA GLY A 620 6.53 -38.19 20.81
C GLY A 620 6.65 -39.51 20.03
N ILE A 621 6.28 -39.49 18.75
CA ILE A 621 6.48 -40.58 17.79
C ILE A 621 7.12 -40.00 16.51
N ILE A 622 8.04 -40.74 15.91
CA ILE A 622 8.56 -40.47 14.56
C ILE A 622 8.10 -41.59 13.64
N PHE A 623 7.40 -41.23 12.56
CA PHE A 623 6.90 -42.17 11.57
C PHE A 623 7.28 -41.70 10.17
N ALA A 624 8.17 -42.44 9.51
CA ALA A 624 8.38 -42.33 8.07
C ALA A 624 7.52 -43.37 7.35
N VAL A 625 6.85 -42.97 6.27
CA VAL A 625 6.06 -43.93 5.49
C VAL A 625 7.03 -44.84 4.70
N PRO A 626 6.86 -46.18 4.72
CA PRO A 626 7.73 -47.08 3.99
C PRO A 626 7.76 -46.79 2.48
N GLN A 627 8.92 -47.00 1.85
CA GLN A 627 9.10 -46.88 0.40
C GLN A 627 8.86 -45.48 -0.18
N GLU A 628 8.98 -44.44 0.65
CA GLU A 628 8.76 -43.03 0.31
C GLU A 628 10.03 -42.16 0.42
N ASP A 629 11.25 -42.71 0.50
CA ASP A 629 12.52 -41.95 0.36
C ASP A 629 12.69 -40.79 1.37
N ASN A 630 12.35 -41.02 2.65
CA ASN A 630 12.37 -39.96 3.66
C ASN A 630 13.64 -40.00 4.50
N ASP A 631 14.37 -38.89 4.53
CA ASP A 631 15.73 -38.89 5.07
C ASP A 631 15.99 -37.83 6.14
N ILE A 632 16.84 -38.18 7.11
CA ILE A 632 17.41 -37.30 8.15
C ILE A 632 18.93 -37.33 8.02
N ILE A 633 19.54 -36.20 7.65
CA ILE A 633 20.92 -36.19 7.12
C ILE A 633 21.78 -35.11 7.78
N ALA A 634 22.89 -35.53 8.36
CA ALA A 634 23.97 -34.70 8.92
C ALA A 634 25.33 -34.96 8.25
N ASN A 635 25.35 -35.59 7.07
CA ASN A 635 26.60 -36.04 6.44
C ASN A 635 27.47 -34.88 5.91
N ALA A 636 28.71 -35.20 5.56
CA ALA A 636 29.68 -34.27 4.95
C ALA A 636 30.51 -34.97 3.86
N SER A 637 31.13 -34.19 2.96
CA SER A 637 32.03 -34.74 1.94
C SER A 637 33.48 -34.77 2.44
N GLU A 638 34.16 -33.62 2.55
CA GLU A 638 35.56 -33.57 3.02
C GLU A 638 35.72 -33.29 4.52
N GLY A 639 34.72 -32.66 5.15
CA GLY A 639 34.69 -32.44 6.61
C GLY A 639 34.13 -33.65 7.38
N ASN A 640 34.06 -33.55 8.70
CA ASN A 640 33.45 -34.61 9.53
C ASN A 640 31.92 -34.59 9.41
N GLY A 641 31.28 -35.76 9.57
CA GLY A 641 29.83 -35.83 9.72
C GLY A 641 29.36 -35.18 11.02
N GLY A 642 28.15 -34.62 11.00
CA GLY A 642 27.50 -34.01 12.17
C GLY A 642 26.78 -35.03 13.05
N ASN A 643 26.44 -34.66 14.28
CA ASN A 643 25.79 -35.60 15.21
C ASN A 643 24.26 -35.57 15.08
N ILE A 644 23.64 -36.75 15.06
CA ILE A 644 22.19 -36.91 15.02
C ILE A 644 21.72 -37.48 16.36
N ASN A 645 20.98 -36.68 17.14
CA ASN A 645 20.41 -37.05 18.42
C ASN A 645 18.89 -37.15 18.32
N ILE A 646 18.34 -38.36 18.43
CA ILE A 646 16.89 -38.61 18.39
C ILE A 646 16.41 -39.12 19.75
N ARG A 647 15.45 -38.42 20.35
CA ARG A 647 14.71 -38.87 21.53
C ARG A 647 13.26 -39.07 21.15
N THR A 648 12.72 -40.27 21.33
CA THR A 648 11.33 -40.55 20.99
C THR A 648 10.73 -41.70 21.80
N GLN A 649 9.39 -41.80 21.86
CA GLN A 649 8.72 -42.99 22.39
C GLN A 649 8.63 -44.11 21.35
N GLY A 650 8.79 -43.81 20.06
CA GLY A 650 8.79 -44.79 18.99
C GLY A 650 9.32 -44.24 17.67
N LEU A 651 10.27 -44.95 17.06
CA LEU A 651 10.83 -44.68 15.74
C LEU A 651 10.38 -45.80 14.78
N PHE A 652 9.69 -45.43 13.69
CA PHE A 652 9.13 -46.39 12.74
C PHE A 652 9.61 -46.13 11.31
N ASN A 653 10.13 -47.19 10.68
CA ASN A 653 10.59 -47.24 9.28
C ASN A 653 11.65 -46.17 8.93
N LEU A 654 12.57 -45.89 9.85
CA LEU A 654 13.79 -45.12 9.63
C LEU A 654 14.95 -45.96 10.15
N GLU A 655 16.00 -46.12 9.34
CA GLU A 655 17.16 -46.93 9.69
C GLU A 655 18.45 -46.15 9.43
N GLU A 656 19.47 -46.37 10.26
CA GLU A 656 20.78 -45.77 10.06
C GLU A 656 21.49 -46.45 8.87
N ARG A 657 21.63 -45.70 7.77
CA ARG A 657 22.22 -46.12 6.50
C ARG A 657 22.68 -44.89 5.71
N GLU A 658 23.54 -45.10 4.72
CA GLU A 658 23.87 -44.08 3.73
C GLU A 658 22.61 -43.63 2.98
N ALA A 659 22.34 -42.32 2.99
CA ALA A 659 21.15 -41.76 2.34
C ALA A 659 21.41 -41.58 0.83
N VAL A 660 20.91 -42.52 0.02
CA VAL A 660 21.08 -42.50 -1.44
C VAL A 660 19.82 -41.95 -2.11
N PRO A 661 19.88 -40.80 -2.82
CA PRO A 661 18.71 -40.21 -3.42
C PRO A 661 17.94 -41.17 -4.34
N GLY A 662 16.64 -41.36 -4.10
CA GLY A 662 15.76 -42.18 -4.92
C GLY A 662 15.90 -43.69 -4.71
N ASN A 663 16.64 -44.15 -3.69
CA ASN A 663 16.72 -45.55 -3.31
C ASN A 663 15.41 -46.06 -2.67
N ARG A 664 14.48 -45.15 -2.36
CA ARG A 664 13.17 -45.39 -1.74
C ARG A 664 13.25 -45.90 -0.31
N THR A 665 14.43 -45.95 0.29
CA THR A 665 14.57 -46.26 1.70
C THR A 665 14.47 -44.99 2.51
N ASN A 666 14.15 -45.13 3.80
CA ASN A 666 14.09 -43.98 4.69
C ASN A 666 15.30 -44.07 5.60
N ASP A 667 16.19 -43.09 5.50
CA ASP A 667 17.54 -43.23 6.04
C ASP A 667 17.90 -42.14 7.06
N ILE A 668 18.72 -42.53 8.04
CA ILE A 668 19.40 -41.63 8.97
C ILE A 668 20.89 -41.70 8.66
N ASP A 669 21.48 -40.58 8.23
CA ASP A 669 22.85 -40.54 7.70
C ASP A 669 23.68 -39.41 8.32
N ALA A 670 24.71 -39.78 9.10
CA ALA A 670 25.70 -38.89 9.69
C ALA A 670 27.11 -39.14 9.13
N SER A 671 27.25 -39.86 8.02
CA SER A 671 28.55 -40.30 7.50
C SER A 671 29.42 -39.16 6.94
N SER A 672 30.69 -39.45 6.69
CA SER A 672 31.58 -38.60 5.91
C SER A 672 32.37 -39.39 4.87
N GLU A 673 32.51 -38.83 3.66
CA GLU A 673 33.25 -39.49 2.57
C GLU A 673 34.77 -39.51 2.82
N PHE A 674 35.34 -38.38 3.24
CA PHE A 674 36.79 -38.24 3.48
C PHE A 674 37.16 -37.85 4.92
N GLY A 675 36.17 -37.47 5.74
CA GLY A 675 36.32 -37.12 7.15
C GLY A 675 35.97 -38.27 8.09
N ILE A 676 35.67 -37.93 9.35
CA ILE A 676 35.18 -38.88 10.35
C ILE A 676 33.65 -38.87 10.35
N ASP A 677 33.03 -40.04 10.40
CA ASP A 677 31.57 -40.18 10.57
C ASP A 677 31.10 -39.54 11.89
N GLY A 678 29.95 -38.86 11.83
CA GLY A 678 29.25 -38.34 13.01
C GLY A 678 28.53 -39.42 13.80
N GLU A 679 28.12 -39.11 15.04
CA GLU A 679 27.42 -40.06 15.91
C GLU A 679 25.90 -40.00 15.70
N VAL A 680 25.27 -41.15 15.46
CA VAL A 680 23.81 -41.32 15.51
C VAL A 680 23.40 -41.95 16.84
N ARG A 681 22.70 -41.18 17.69
CA ARG A 681 22.19 -41.65 18.99
C ARG A 681 20.67 -41.63 19.01
N ILE A 682 20.06 -42.79 19.23
CA ILE A 682 18.61 -42.98 19.27
C ILE A 682 18.18 -43.47 20.66
N ASP A 683 17.56 -42.57 21.42
CA ASP A 683 16.94 -42.84 22.71
C ASP A 683 15.45 -43.17 22.51
N ALA A 684 15.12 -44.45 22.33
CA ALA A 684 13.75 -44.95 22.30
C ALA A 684 13.53 -46.09 23.32
N PRO A 685 12.46 -46.05 24.15
CA PRO A 685 12.16 -47.16 25.04
C PRO A 685 11.89 -48.41 24.21
N ASN A 686 12.46 -49.54 24.63
CA ASN A 686 12.32 -50.82 23.95
C ASN A 686 10.89 -51.36 24.14
N VAL A 687 9.94 -50.84 23.37
CA VAL A 687 8.55 -51.31 23.36
C VAL A 687 8.46 -52.48 22.40
N ASP A 688 8.72 -53.69 22.89
CA ASP A 688 8.45 -54.94 22.19
C ASP A 688 6.91 -55.18 22.18
N PRO A 689 6.20 -54.91 21.06
CA PRO A 689 4.74 -55.01 21.01
C PRO A 689 4.27 -56.48 21.10
N SER A 690 5.16 -57.44 20.88
CA SER A 690 4.86 -58.87 20.92
C SER A 690 4.60 -59.37 22.34
N ARG A 691 5.07 -58.65 23.37
CA ARG A 691 4.89 -59.01 24.79
C ARG A 691 3.47 -58.81 25.32
N ARG A 692 2.57 -58.23 24.52
CA ARG A 692 1.17 -57.97 24.88
C ARG A 692 0.14 -58.64 23.97
N LEU A 693 0.55 -59.56 23.11
CA LEU A 693 -0.37 -60.45 22.40
C LEU A 693 -0.89 -61.51 23.40
N VAL A 694 -1.99 -61.20 24.08
CA VAL A 694 -2.77 -62.22 24.79
C VAL A 694 -3.31 -63.20 23.75
N ARG A 695 -2.78 -64.42 23.75
CA ARG A 695 -3.34 -65.52 22.97
C ARG A 695 -4.74 -65.81 23.49
N LEU A 696 -5.77 -65.53 22.68
CA LEU A 696 -7.15 -65.87 23.02
C LEU A 696 -7.24 -67.40 23.23
N PRO A 697 -7.82 -67.89 24.33
CA PRO A 697 -7.94 -69.32 24.56
C PRO A 697 -8.86 -69.96 23.51
N ASN A 698 -8.44 -71.10 22.97
CA ASN A 698 -9.31 -71.95 22.16
C ASN A 698 -10.43 -72.49 23.06
N LEU A 699 -11.61 -71.87 23.00
CA LEU A 699 -12.85 -72.43 23.51
C LEU A 699 -13.32 -73.52 22.54
N THR A 700 -12.95 -74.76 22.82
CA THR A 700 -13.58 -75.94 22.22
C THR A 700 -14.95 -76.11 22.84
N ILE A 701 -16.01 -75.67 22.16
CA ILE A 701 -17.39 -75.90 22.62
C ILE A 701 -17.86 -77.23 22.00
N THR A 702 -17.94 -78.28 22.81
CA THR A 702 -18.68 -79.51 22.50
C THR A 702 -20.17 -79.29 22.80
N PRO A 703 -21.09 -79.42 21.84
CA PRO A 703 -22.51 -79.33 22.14
C PRO A 703 -23.05 -80.69 22.57
N GLU A 704 -23.23 -80.87 23.87
CA GLU A 704 -24.18 -81.85 24.41
C GLU A 704 -25.53 -81.15 24.63
N VAL A 705 -26.54 -81.50 23.83
CA VAL A 705 -27.94 -81.35 24.26
C VAL A 705 -28.69 -82.62 23.89
N LEU A 706 -29.21 -83.25 24.94
CA LEU A 706 -30.05 -84.44 24.95
C LEU A 706 -31.43 -84.23 24.30
N GLN A 707 -31.92 -85.36 23.81
CA GLN A 707 -33.25 -85.73 23.32
C GLN A 707 -34.48 -85.20 24.09
N GLY A 708 -35.54 -84.85 23.33
CA GLY A 708 -36.91 -84.68 23.83
C GLY A 708 -37.99 -84.50 22.74
N CYS A 709 -38.51 -85.63 22.24
CA CYS A 709 -39.82 -85.93 21.59
C CYS A 709 -40.48 -85.05 20.47
N ARG A 710 -40.65 -85.71 19.29
CA ARG A 710 -41.81 -85.84 18.35
C ARG A 710 -42.96 -84.79 18.42
N ALA A 711 -43.58 -84.28 17.34
CA ALA A 711 -43.62 -84.61 15.92
C ALA A 711 -44.22 -83.44 15.09
N VAL A 712 -44.13 -83.58 13.75
CA VAL A 712 -44.96 -82.98 12.67
C VAL A 712 -44.37 -81.78 11.88
N THR A 713 -43.79 -82.19 10.75
CA THR A 713 -43.82 -81.65 9.37
C THR A 713 -43.51 -80.18 9.03
N GLN A 714 -42.45 -80.11 8.22
CA GLN A 714 -42.25 -79.29 7.02
C GLN A 714 -41.82 -77.82 7.14
N GLN A 715 -40.59 -77.65 6.61
CA GLN A 715 -40.05 -76.48 5.92
C GLN A 715 -39.83 -75.21 6.73
N GLY A 716 -38.54 -74.87 6.87
CA GLY A 716 -38.09 -73.57 7.33
C GLY A 716 -37.07 -73.66 8.46
N ALA A 717 -35.90 -74.26 8.21
CA ALA A 717 -34.79 -74.14 9.14
C ALA A 717 -34.28 -72.69 9.11
N SER A 718 -34.69 -71.89 10.09
CA SER A 718 -34.06 -70.60 10.40
C SER A 718 -32.61 -70.84 10.79
N ARG A 719 -31.68 -70.22 10.06
CA ARG A 719 -30.25 -70.24 10.38
C ARG A 719 -29.86 -68.93 11.08
N PHE A 720 -29.22 -69.07 12.24
CA PHE A 720 -28.58 -67.97 12.95
C PHE A 720 -27.19 -67.71 12.34
N ILE A 721 -26.90 -66.49 11.90
CA ILE A 721 -25.56 -66.07 11.45
C ILE A 721 -25.08 -65.00 12.42
N SER A 722 -24.00 -65.29 13.14
CA SER A 722 -23.27 -64.31 13.95
C SER A 722 -22.27 -63.57 13.05
N THR A 723 -22.64 -62.37 12.59
CA THR A 723 -21.73 -61.48 11.85
C THR A 723 -20.82 -60.72 12.82
N GLY A 724 -19.51 -60.96 12.76
CA GLY A 724 -18.52 -60.06 13.35
C GLY A 724 -18.53 -58.69 12.65
N ARG A 725 -17.82 -57.69 13.21
CA ARG A 725 -17.82 -56.27 12.80
C ARG A 725 -17.15 -55.96 11.44
N GLY A 726 -17.29 -56.83 10.46
CA GLY A 726 -16.88 -56.61 9.07
C GLY A 726 -17.87 -57.33 8.17
N GLY A 727 -18.83 -56.57 7.60
CA GLY A 727 -19.86 -57.11 6.73
C GLY A 727 -19.31 -57.80 5.49
N LEU A 728 -20.13 -58.64 4.86
CA LEU A 728 -19.80 -59.32 3.61
C LEU A 728 -19.94 -58.35 2.41
N PRO A 729 -19.03 -58.39 1.42
CA PRO A 729 -19.21 -57.65 0.18
C PRO A 729 -20.44 -58.17 -0.59
N PRO A 730 -21.19 -57.30 -1.31
CA PRO A 730 -22.34 -57.75 -2.08
C PRO A 730 -21.91 -58.70 -3.19
N GLY A 731 -22.46 -59.92 -3.16
CA GLY A 731 -22.42 -60.83 -4.29
C GLY A 731 -23.30 -60.32 -5.42
N ILE A 732 -22.83 -60.50 -6.64
CA ILE A 732 -23.59 -60.31 -7.88
C ILE A 732 -24.67 -61.38 -7.91
N ASP A 733 -25.92 -60.97 -7.77
CA ASP A 733 -27.11 -61.54 -8.43
C ASP A 733 -28.38 -60.88 -7.85
N GLU A 734 -28.80 -59.76 -8.45
CA GLU A 734 -30.19 -59.48 -8.85
C GLU A 734 -30.31 -58.02 -9.34
N ILE A 735 -30.50 -57.90 -10.65
CA ILE A 735 -30.79 -56.68 -11.39
C ILE A 735 -32.27 -56.33 -11.15
N SER A 736 -32.55 -55.08 -10.75
CA SER A 736 -33.89 -54.50 -10.80
C SER A 736 -33.89 -53.33 -11.79
N ASP A 737 -34.64 -53.51 -12.87
CA ASP A 737 -34.92 -52.53 -13.92
C ASP A 737 -35.32 -51.15 -13.38
N ARG A 738 -34.55 -50.12 -13.73
CA ARG A 738 -35.04 -48.82 -14.18
C ARG A 738 -33.92 -48.00 -14.82
N THR A 739 -34.08 -47.83 -16.12
CA THR A 739 -33.26 -47.08 -17.07
C THR A 739 -33.13 -45.59 -16.72
N VAL A 740 -31.90 -45.06 -16.74
CA VAL A 740 -31.63 -43.67 -17.09
C VAL A 740 -30.74 -43.69 -18.32
N TRP A 741 -31.21 -43.09 -19.40
CA TRP A 741 -30.47 -42.88 -20.64
C TRP A 741 -29.49 -41.72 -20.45
N GLU A 742 -28.19 -41.96 -20.69
CA GLU A 742 -27.24 -40.91 -21.08
C GLU A 742 -26.52 -41.37 -22.36
N ASP A 743 -26.64 -40.53 -23.39
CA ASP A 743 -26.11 -40.71 -24.75
C ASP A 743 -24.62 -40.31 -24.77
N MET A 744 -23.72 -41.31 -24.74
CA MET A 744 -22.32 -41.12 -25.12
C MET A 744 -22.10 -41.66 -26.54
N ARG A 745 -22.29 -40.80 -27.53
CA ARG A 745 -21.73 -40.99 -28.86
C ARG A 745 -20.37 -40.32 -28.97
N THR A 746 -19.33 -41.15 -28.98
CA THR A 746 -18.04 -40.85 -29.60
C THR A 746 -18.11 -41.13 -31.10
N PRO A 747 -17.35 -40.39 -31.92
CA PRO A 747 -16.78 -41.03 -33.10
C PRO A 747 -15.27 -40.77 -33.22
N THR A 748 -14.53 -41.85 -32.98
CA THR A 748 -13.43 -42.40 -33.79
C THR A 748 -12.50 -41.45 -34.57
N LEU A 749 -11.20 -41.52 -34.29
CA LEU A 749 -10.18 -41.61 -35.33
C LEU A 749 -9.09 -42.63 -34.95
N SER A 750 -8.84 -43.51 -35.90
CA SER A 750 -7.92 -44.64 -35.94
C SER A 750 -6.45 -44.22 -36.05
N ALA A 751 -5.58 -45.02 -35.44
CA ALA A 751 -4.12 -44.91 -35.54
C ALA A 751 -3.58 -45.74 -36.70
N GLU A 752 -2.67 -45.16 -37.50
CA GLU A 752 -1.74 -45.88 -38.37
C GLU A 752 -0.35 -45.21 -38.36
N ASN A 753 0.68 -46.02 -38.65
CA ASN A 753 2.11 -45.98 -38.30
C ASN A 753 2.98 -44.81 -38.86
N PRO A 754 4.21 -44.62 -38.31
CA PRO A 754 5.13 -43.55 -38.71
C PRO A 754 6.15 -43.97 -39.78
N SER A 755 6.37 -43.11 -40.79
CA SER A 755 7.61 -43.10 -41.60
C SER A 755 7.78 -41.77 -42.38
N GLU A 756 8.94 -41.15 -42.14
CA GLU A 756 9.80 -40.23 -42.94
C GLU A 756 9.26 -39.08 -43.84
N SER A 757 9.89 -37.91 -43.62
CA SER A 757 10.26 -36.79 -44.52
C SER A 757 9.24 -36.19 -45.51
N ASP A 758 8.84 -34.93 -45.29
CA ASP A 758 9.29 -33.75 -46.08
C ASP A 758 8.60 -32.44 -45.65
N SER A 759 9.18 -31.33 -46.10
CA SER A 759 9.05 -29.93 -45.68
C SER A 759 7.79 -29.13 -46.06
N VAL A 760 7.60 -27.99 -45.34
CA VAL A 760 6.86 -26.74 -45.69
C VAL A 760 5.34 -26.68 -45.38
N GLU A 761 4.90 -25.87 -44.40
CA GLU A 761 4.36 -24.50 -44.53
C GLU A 761 3.58 -24.05 -43.27
N SER A 762 3.73 -22.78 -42.90
CA SER A 762 3.16 -22.17 -41.67
C SER A 762 1.66 -21.93 -41.77
N SER A 763 0.89 -22.27 -40.72
CA SER A 763 -0.49 -21.77 -40.55
C SER A 763 -0.73 -21.18 -39.16
N ASN A 764 -1.40 -20.02 -39.17
CA ASN A 764 -1.64 -19.11 -38.06
C ASN A 764 -2.51 -19.71 -36.94
N SER A 765 -2.06 -19.57 -35.70
CA SER A 765 -2.93 -19.64 -34.51
C SER A 765 -3.77 -18.35 -34.37
N PRO A 766 -5.05 -18.42 -33.98
CA PRO A 766 -5.89 -17.23 -33.82
C PRO A 766 -5.40 -16.39 -32.63
N LYS A 767 -5.13 -15.10 -32.88
CA LYS A 767 -4.83 -14.10 -31.85
C LYS A 767 -5.99 -13.98 -30.85
N PRO A 768 -5.70 -13.72 -29.56
CA PRO A 768 -6.74 -13.46 -28.56
C PRO A 768 -7.58 -12.24 -28.96
N THR A 769 -8.90 -12.39 -28.90
CA THR A 769 -9.86 -11.30 -29.20
C THR A 769 -9.68 -10.16 -28.22
N GLN A 770 -9.35 -8.98 -28.75
CA GLN A 770 -9.21 -7.73 -28.02
C GLN A 770 -10.55 -7.34 -27.37
N ILE A 771 -10.54 -7.06 -26.07
CA ILE A 771 -11.70 -6.53 -25.34
C ILE A 771 -11.86 -5.05 -25.74
N ILE A 772 -13.06 -4.66 -26.19
CA ILE A 772 -13.38 -3.30 -26.65
C ILE A 772 -14.48 -2.74 -25.75
N GLU A 773 -14.30 -1.51 -25.27
CA GLU A 773 -15.29 -0.80 -24.43
C GLU A 773 -16.58 -0.51 -25.22
N ALA A 774 -17.72 -0.46 -24.51
CA ALA A 774 -19.01 -0.18 -25.12
C ALA A 774 -19.05 1.25 -25.69
N GLN A 775 -19.30 1.37 -27.00
CA GLN A 775 -19.40 2.65 -27.72
C GLN A 775 -20.85 3.11 -27.93
N GLY A 776 -21.83 2.38 -27.39
CA GLY A 776 -23.24 2.75 -27.45
C GLY A 776 -24.12 1.81 -26.63
N TRP A 777 -25.41 2.15 -26.54
CA TRP A 777 -26.42 1.31 -25.90
C TRP A 777 -27.70 1.28 -26.74
N LEU A 778 -28.40 0.15 -26.68
CA LEU A 778 -29.66 -0.09 -27.36
C LEU A 778 -30.72 -0.45 -26.33
N LEU A 779 -31.92 0.11 -26.46
CA LEU A 779 -33.08 -0.31 -25.67
C LEU A 779 -33.87 -1.36 -26.46
N GLY A 780 -33.94 -2.58 -25.94
CA GLY A 780 -34.74 -3.66 -26.50
C GLY A 780 -36.24 -3.38 -26.37
N SER A 781 -37.06 -4.06 -27.18
CA SER A 781 -38.52 -3.97 -27.13
C SER A 781 -39.13 -4.50 -25.82
N ASP A 782 -38.33 -5.18 -24.99
CA ASP A 782 -38.65 -5.63 -23.64
C ASP A 782 -38.19 -4.65 -22.54
N GLY A 783 -37.64 -3.49 -22.91
CA GLY A 783 -37.13 -2.47 -22.00
C GLY A 783 -35.73 -2.73 -21.44
N LYS A 784 -35.02 -3.76 -21.91
CA LYS A 784 -33.64 -4.04 -21.47
C LYS A 784 -32.62 -3.23 -22.26
N ILE A 785 -31.60 -2.74 -21.57
CA ILE A 785 -30.49 -2.00 -22.19
C ILE A 785 -29.37 -2.99 -22.54
N VAL A 786 -28.94 -2.98 -23.80
CA VAL A 786 -27.81 -3.77 -24.32
C VAL A 786 -26.68 -2.84 -24.70
N LEU A 787 -25.51 -3.01 -24.11
CA LEU A 787 -24.28 -2.26 -24.43
C LEU A 787 -23.63 -2.84 -25.70
N THR A 788 -23.28 -2.00 -26.66
CA THR A 788 -22.73 -2.40 -27.96
C THR A 788 -21.36 -1.73 -28.20
N ALA A 789 -20.43 -2.47 -28.80
CA ALA A 789 -19.10 -1.98 -29.18
C ALA A 789 -19.11 -1.11 -30.46
N LYS A 790 -20.27 -0.88 -31.07
CA LYS A 790 -20.42 -0.10 -32.32
C LYS A 790 -21.52 0.96 -32.15
N ALA A 791 -21.20 2.23 -32.38
CA ALA A 791 -22.15 3.33 -32.28
C ALA A 791 -23.29 3.17 -33.31
N SER A 792 -24.54 3.30 -32.86
CA SER A 792 -25.71 3.27 -33.75
C SER A 792 -25.80 4.55 -34.58
N ASN A 793 -25.77 4.42 -35.90
CA ASN A 793 -26.09 5.53 -36.81
C ASN A 793 -27.59 5.83 -36.74
N VAL A 794 -27.97 6.90 -36.07
CA VAL A 794 -29.36 7.39 -36.06
C VAL A 794 -29.60 8.17 -37.36
N THR A 795 -30.50 7.68 -38.20
CA THR A 795 -30.98 8.44 -39.37
C THR A 795 -32.01 9.47 -38.88
N PRO A 796 -31.84 10.78 -39.10
CA PRO A 796 -32.80 11.77 -38.65
C PRO A 796 -34.07 11.67 -39.50
N THR A 797 -35.18 11.23 -38.89
CA THR A 797 -36.51 11.40 -39.46
C THR A 797 -36.88 12.89 -39.44
N GLN A 798 -37.08 13.48 -40.62
CA GLN A 798 -37.66 14.80 -40.76
C GLN A 798 -39.06 14.83 -40.14
N ILE A 799 -39.26 15.76 -39.20
CA ILE A 799 -40.58 16.11 -38.68
C ILE A 799 -41.26 16.96 -39.76
N GLY A 800 -42.28 16.39 -40.38
CA GLY A 800 -43.15 17.06 -41.35
C GLY A 800 -43.97 18.15 -40.67
N ASP A 801 -43.89 19.34 -41.24
CA ASP A 801 -44.69 20.52 -40.90
C ASP A 801 -46.13 20.30 -41.38
N SER A 802 -47.05 19.98 -40.46
CA SER A 802 -48.49 20.01 -40.71
C SER A 802 -49.09 21.19 -39.95
N SER A 803 -49.30 22.27 -40.70
CA SER A 803 -50.02 23.47 -40.27
C SER A 803 -51.46 23.13 -39.87
N VAL A 804 -51.80 23.38 -38.60
CA VAL A 804 -53.19 23.41 -38.13
C VAL A 804 -53.57 24.87 -37.92
N GLY A 805 -54.35 25.39 -38.85
CA GLY A 805 -54.93 26.72 -38.79
C GLY A 805 -56.06 26.81 -37.76
N CYS A 806 -55.99 27.81 -36.90
CA CYS A 806 -57.10 28.22 -36.04
C CYS A 806 -57.83 29.39 -36.70
N ARG A 807 -59.08 29.16 -37.12
CA ARG A 807 -60.01 30.20 -37.59
C ARG A 807 -60.64 30.89 -36.37
N ILE A 808 -60.60 32.23 -36.36
CA ILE A 808 -61.56 33.06 -35.62
C ILE A 808 -62.44 33.73 -36.68
N SER A 809 -63.76 33.61 -36.52
CA SER A 809 -64.76 34.26 -37.36
C SER A 809 -65.52 35.31 -36.56
N GLN A 810 -65.65 36.48 -37.21
CA GLN A 810 -66.43 37.68 -36.91
C GLN A 810 -65.92 38.59 -35.80
#